data_AF-A0A9P4I5B8-F1
#
_entry.id   AF-A0A9P4I5B8-F1
#
_cell.length_a   1.000
_cell.length_b   1.000
_cell.length_c   1.000
_cell.angle_alpha   90.00
_cell.angle_beta   90.00
_cell.angle_gamma   90.00
#
_symmetry.space_group_name_H-M   'P 1'
#
loop_
_entity.id
_entity.type
_entity.pdbx_description
1 polymer ?
#
loop_
_entity_poly.entity_id
_entity_poly.type
_entity_poly.pdbx_seq_one_letter_code
_entity_poly.pdbx_strand_id
1 'polypeptide(L)'
;MQAALDVMDGIQKEMITIEDTDLMIKRIERAADMGFRRSYAGGQPVREVLENAPILKVGLSFLPGADRPTVNRLEQTNMMTNRDPDQMDSVWRVNTAGSLLSEFEVTPDLSVIQNDKTAEIAEKAMHRLSRLALTPRSRPVAGVTIDSEQVKVDIDSAWWPRLSLDDTKAFLESMMEDVRRLFHRSPLLFRLSTRSYIINSRNTRYGIKQGRQFKTLTTSKGIQEMISLSAAYYNTLDVDGTAQKFIRPRFLQMLTLLLSLLNDDDLSDIRLFLESTYKFKADRSSVELLFLKVLPLLSINPKVFMMSMIPVPEGWPRVDSNEFDFSKCWDAFIAHMLPLDYILPGTYSGPLRTFNDVPRIDQMIDREDDDGEITVVLTNDEKYIIRAADYERIVCLVPGVYTIKEAHPDSRDHFCDLEIQEIHLNDASRDAVKLINPVIKQINSFVSAPIRRRRTISAFSKRGRPHEISMLKECRTSGRLAKHTAGLDQQTLAVAYKVEGRKITLSDAVSIMAQDDREVQGVVNYYRERISDNFSGVRIQNLQHVEEKLHEVDQKVQSSERMRQQIQQDPTASDEPIASVIQQIGSTFLVPSVWYEYKASSKGATRLDFKAITSVVSTVTWRSDSVIEISLQNQDVKYFASPLEHVDEALRDDQVRTGDVAVLAGQYMILAEEGEEAEDDLILTNYLKITNVEEPPRSQRGANRRGGRGNNRGVENATTESRRIILA
;
A
#
# COMPACT_ATOMS: atom_id res chain seq x y z
N MET A 1 -20.58 8.80 11.80
CA MET A 1 -20.40 9.48 10.49
C MET A 1 -19.20 10.41 10.50
N GLN A 2 -19.15 11.45 11.34
CA GLN A 2 -17.98 12.34 11.42
C GLN A 2 -16.67 11.58 11.68
N ALA A 3 -16.67 10.61 12.61
CA ALA A 3 -15.51 9.76 12.87
C ALA A 3 -15.03 8.95 11.64
N ALA A 4 -15.96 8.44 10.82
CA ALA A 4 -15.61 7.72 9.59
C ALA A 4 -15.09 8.68 8.51
N LEU A 5 -15.65 9.88 8.39
CA LEU A 5 -15.17 10.90 7.46
C LEU A 5 -13.78 11.44 7.88
N ASP A 6 -13.56 11.66 9.18
CA ASP A 6 -12.28 12.12 9.75
C ASP A 6 -11.17 11.07 9.58
N VAL A 7 -11.52 9.77 9.65
CA VAL A 7 -10.62 8.65 9.34
C VAL A 7 -10.16 8.74 7.89
N MET A 8 -11.09 8.93 6.94
CA MET A 8 -10.79 8.97 5.50
C MET A 8 -9.97 10.20 5.13
N ASP A 9 -10.35 11.36 5.66
CA ASP A 9 -9.63 12.63 5.48
C ASP A 9 -8.23 12.56 6.13
N GLY A 10 -8.09 11.85 7.25
CA GLY A 10 -6.80 11.56 7.90
C GLY A 10 -5.90 10.62 7.10
N ILE A 11 -6.48 9.59 6.46
CA ILE A 11 -5.77 8.67 5.55
C ILE A 11 -5.24 9.45 4.34
N GLN A 12 -6.07 10.33 3.77
CA GLN A 12 -5.74 11.12 2.60
C GLN A 12 -4.61 12.13 2.85
N LYS A 13 -4.56 12.75 4.03
CA LYS A 13 -3.62 13.85 4.34
C LYS A 13 -2.19 13.43 4.75
N GLU A 14 -1.92 12.18 5.13
CA GLU A 14 -0.70 11.85 5.91
C GLU A 14 0.26 10.79 5.30
N MET A 15 0.01 10.32 4.08
CA MET A 15 0.73 9.18 3.47
C MET A 15 2.05 9.54 2.75
N ILE A 16 3.15 8.82 3.05
CA ILE A 16 4.50 8.89 2.42
C ILE A 16 4.46 8.28 1.00
N THR A 17 5.19 8.84 0.03
CA THR A 17 5.35 8.27 -1.33
C THR A 17 6.46 7.22 -1.40
N ILE A 18 6.30 6.24 -2.29
CA ILE A 18 7.14 5.03 -2.45
C ILE A 18 8.57 5.39 -2.89
N GLU A 19 8.72 6.50 -3.62
CA GLU A 19 9.95 7.03 -4.22
C GLU A 19 11.14 7.17 -3.24
N ASP A 20 10.89 7.49 -1.96
CA ASP A 20 11.94 7.67 -0.96
C ASP A 20 12.62 6.36 -0.53
N THR A 21 11.93 5.22 -0.64
CA THR A 21 12.43 3.93 -0.16
C THR A 21 13.42 3.31 -1.14
N ASP A 22 13.12 3.38 -2.44
CA ASP A 22 13.99 2.86 -3.49
C ASP A 22 15.23 3.73 -3.70
N LEU A 23 15.10 5.06 -3.55
CA LEU A 23 16.24 5.98 -3.56
C LEU A 23 17.15 5.80 -2.33
N MET A 24 16.63 5.41 -1.17
CA MET A 24 17.44 5.02 -0.02
C MET A 24 18.17 3.68 -0.25
N ILE A 25 17.52 2.69 -0.88
CA ILE A 25 18.12 1.38 -1.20
C ILE A 25 19.26 1.54 -2.21
N LYS A 26 19.08 2.35 -3.27
CA LYS A 26 20.13 2.64 -4.27
C LYS A 26 21.37 3.32 -3.67
N ARG A 27 21.24 4.07 -2.57
CA ARG A 27 22.39 4.69 -1.87
C ARG A 27 23.19 3.71 -1.00
N ILE A 28 22.65 2.52 -0.72
CA ILE A 28 23.25 1.51 0.16
C ILE A 28 23.84 0.34 -0.65
N GLU A 29 23.47 0.21 -1.94
CA GLU A 29 24.10 -0.76 -2.85
C GLU A 29 25.62 -0.54 -2.92
N ARG A 30 26.36 -1.46 -2.32
CA ARG A 30 27.80 -1.56 -2.47
C ARG A 30 28.13 -2.69 -3.43
N ALA A 31 29.14 -2.48 -4.27
CA ALA A 31 29.74 -3.57 -5.04
C ALA A 31 30.21 -4.68 -4.09
N ALA A 32 30.10 -5.94 -4.53
CA ALA A 32 30.51 -7.09 -3.74
C ALA A 32 31.96 -6.95 -3.29
N ASP A 33 32.22 -7.02 -1.98
CA ASP A 33 33.56 -6.93 -1.43
C ASP A 33 34.33 -8.20 -1.77
N MET A 34 35.24 -8.09 -2.74
CA MET A 34 36.01 -9.22 -3.27
C MET A 34 36.93 -9.86 -2.22
N GLY A 35 37.23 -9.17 -1.10
CA GLY A 35 38.04 -9.70 0.00
C GLY A 35 37.33 -10.73 0.87
N PHE A 36 36.00 -10.81 0.81
CA PHE A 36 35.18 -11.69 1.66
C PHE A 36 34.31 -12.62 0.80
N ARG A 37 34.94 -13.59 0.14
CA ARG A 37 34.25 -14.67 -0.58
C ARG A 37 34.38 -15.99 0.17
N ARG A 38 33.27 -16.72 0.28
CA ARG A 38 33.23 -18.06 0.90
C ARG A 38 32.21 -18.93 0.18
N SER A 39 32.60 -20.15 -0.18
CA SER A 39 31.71 -21.12 -0.80
C SER A 39 31.17 -22.09 0.25
N TYR A 40 30.00 -22.66 0.00
CA TYR A 40 29.34 -23.61 0.87
C TYR A 40 28.99 -24.87 0.08
N ALA A 41 29.25 -26.05 0.65
CA ALA A 41 28.87 -27.34 0.10
C ALA A 41 28.11 -28.12 1.18
N GLY A 42 26.87 -28.51 0.90
CA GLY A 42 26.00 -29.15 1.90
C GLY A 42 25.73 -28.29 3.13
N GLY A 43 25.71 -26.96 2.97
CA GLY A 43 25.51 -26.00 4.07
C GLY A 43 26.75 -25.77 4.96
N GLN A 44 27.85 -26.49 4.72
CA GLN A 44 29.12 -26.32 5.43
C GLN A 44 30.04 -25.38 4.65
N PRO A 45 30.73 -24.43 5.30
CA PRO A 45 31.67 -23.55 4.63
C PRO A 45 32.91 -24.32 4.15
N VAL A 46 33.29 -24.15 2.89
CA VAL A 46 34.48 -24.75 2.30
C VAL A 46 35.63 -23.73 2.33
N ARG A 47 36.87 -24.21 2.45
CA ARG A 47 38.07 -23.33 2.48
C ARG A 47 38.37 -22.68 1.13
N GLU A 48 38.03 -23.37 0.05
CA GLU A 48 38.28 -22.91 -1.31
C GLU A 48 37.05 -22.18 -1.85
N VAL A 49 37.28 -21.08 -2.56
CA VAL A 49 36.23 -20.37 -3.28
C VAL A 49 35.99 -21.11 -4.60
N LEU A 50 34.84 -21.75 -4.73
CA LEU A 50 34.42 -22.47 -5.92
C LEU A 50 33.91 -21.45 -6.96
N GLU A 51 34.69 -21.21 -8.01
CA GLU A 51 34.37 -20.20 -9.05
C GLU A 51 33.05 -20.49 -9.79
N ASN A 52 32.67 -21.76 -9.89
CA ASN A 52 31.46 -22.21 -10.58
C ASN A 52 30.24 -22.33 -9.64
N ALA A 53 30.39 -22.00 -8.35
CA ALA A 53 29.27 -22.07 -7.42
C ALA A 53 28.24 -20.96 -7.70
N PRO A 54 26.93 -21.25 -7.62
CA PRO A 54 25.90 -20.23 -7.78
C PRO A 54 26.11 -19.09 -6.79
N ILE A 55 26.24 -17.87 -7.29
CA ILE A 55 26.40 -16.68 -6.45
C ILE A 55 25.00 -16.24 -6.00
N LEU A 56 24.71 -16.43 -4.71
CA LEU A 56 23.49 -15.90 -4.11
C LEU A 56 23.58 -14.37 -4.02
N LYS A 57 22.76 -13.67 -4.79
CA LYS A 57 22.52 -12.23 -4.60
C LYS A 57 21.63 -12.08 -3.37
N VAL A 58 22.22 -11.75 -2.23
CA VAL A 58 21.45 -11.47 -1.00
C VAL A 58 21.15 -9.97 -0.95
N GLY A 59 19.90 -9.62 -1.24
CA GLY A 59 19.40 -8.26 -1.00
C GLY A 59 19.12 -8.06 0.48
N LEU A 60 19.84 -7.14 1.14
CA LEU A 60 19.49 -6.68 2.48
C LEU A 60 18.50 -5.52 2.35
N SER A 61 17.20 -5.81 2.45
CA SER A 61 16.19 -4.76 2.52
C SER A 61 16.17 -4.16 3.92
N PHE A 62 16.60 -2.89 4.03
CA PHE A 62 16.45 -2.12 5.26
C PHE A 62 14.96 -1.80 5.48
N LEU A 63 14.36 -2.42 6.48
CA LEU A 63 13.05 -1.99 6.99
C LEU A 63 13.25 -0.74 7.84
N PRO A 64 12.62 0.41 7.51
CA PRO A 64 12.76 1.64 8.29
C PRO A 64 12.39 1.39 9.76
N GLY A 65 13.36 1.51 10.67
CA GLY A 65 13.19 1.27 12.10
C GLY A 65 13.79 -0.02 12.65
N ALA A 66 14.28 -0.95 11.81
CA ALA A 66 15.06 -2.12 12.23
C ALA A 66 16.47 -1.74 12.74
N ASP A 67 16.99 -0.60 12.27
CA ASP A 67 18.22 0.06 12.73
C ASP A 67 18.10 0.68 14.13
N ARG A 68 16.88 0.81 14.66
CA ARG A 68 16.69 1.35 16.01
C ARG A 68 17.31 0.36 17.02
N PRO A 69 18.15 0.84 17.95
CA PRO A 69 18.78 -0.01 18.96
C PRO A 69 17.78 -0.87 19.74
N THR A 70 16.55 -0.39 19.91
CA THR A 70 15.45 -1.13 20.54
C THR A 70 14.95 -2.32 19.73
N VAL A 71 14.87 -2.23 18.40
CA VAL A 71 14.37 -3.32 17.55
C VAL A 71 15.46 -4.37 17.38
N ASN A 72 16.68 -3.92 17.07
CA ASN A 72 17.85 -4.81 16.97
C ASN A 72 18.12 -5.54 18.30
N ARG A 73 17.94 -4.87 19.46
CA ARG A 73 18.03 -5.53 20.78
C ARG A 73 16.88 -6.49 21.06
N LEU A 74 15.64 -6.17 20.68
CA LEU A 74 14.49 -7.10 20.82
C LEU A 74 14.69 -8.35 19.97
N GLU A 75 15.20 -8.19 18.75
CA GLU A 75 15.53 -9.30 17.86
C GLU A 75 16.70 -10.13 18.38
N GLN A 76 17.78 -9.51 18.89
CA GLN A 76 18.92 -10.21 19.50
C GLN A 76 18.53 -10.93 20.80
N THR A 77 17.68 -10.34 21.64
CA THR A 77 17.19 -10.97 22.88
C THR A 77 16.33 -12.21 22.56
N ASN A 78 15.49 -12.12 21.52
CA ASN A 78 14.66 -13.23 21.04
C ASN A 78 15.47 -14.31 20.31
N MET A 79 16.64 -13.98 19.74
CA MET A 79 17.53 -14.97 19.11
C MET A 79 18.39 -15.75 20.11
N MET A 80 18.65 -15.20 21.30
CA MET A 80 19.51 -15.86 22.30
C MET A 80 18.75 -16.63 23.38
N THR A 81 17.45 -16.39 23.55
CA THR A 81 16.65 -17.09 24.57
C THR A 81 15.35 -17.63 23.99
N ASN A 82 15.15 -18.95 24.09
CA ASN A 82 13.90 -19.69 23.80
C ASN A 82 12.80 -19.33 24.82
N ARG A 83 12.51 -18.05 25.01
CA ARG A 83 11.41 -17.58 25.84
C ARG A 83 10.40 -16.87 24.96
N ASP A 84 9.12 -17.13 25.23
CA ASP A 84 8.05 -16.34 24.65
C ASP A 84 8.29 -14.85 24.94
N PRO A 85 7.97 -13.95 24.01
CA PRO A 85 8.11 -12.52 24.25
C PRO A 85 7.25 -12.14 25.45
N ASP A 86 7.87 -11.58 26.50
CA ASP A 86 7.16 -11.17 27.69
C ASP A 86 6.01 -10.22 27.28
N GLN A 87 4.77 -10.56 27.68
CA GLN A 87 3.63 -9.64 27.53
C GLN A 87 3.90 -8.39 28.36
N MET A 88 3.37 -7.21 28.00
CA MET A 88 3.62 -5.91 28.68
C MET A 88 3.07 -5.81 30.12
N ASP A 89 3.11 -6.90 30.88
CA ASP A 89 2.84 -7.02 32.28
C ASP A 89 3.98 -6.44 33.13
N SER A 90 3.85 -6.55 34.45
CA SER A 90 4.85 -6.10 35.40
C SER A 90 6.19 -6.84 35.24
N VAL A 91 6.18 -8.08 34.73
CA VAL A 91 7.36 -8.91 34.53
C VAL A 91 8.14 -8.41 33.31
N TRP A 92 7.50 -8.05 32.20
CA TRP A 92 8.15 -7.39 31.06
C TRP A 92 8.83 -6.09 31.43
N ARG A 93 8.22 -5.28 32.32
CA ARG A 93 8.85 -4.04 32.78
C ARG A 93 10.13 -4.32 33.55
N VAL A 94 10.14 -5.37 34.37
CA VAL A 94 11.31 -5.81 35.14
C VAL A 94 12.37 -6.40 34.22
N ASN A 95 11.99 -7.25 33.26
CA ASN A 95 12.91 -7.89 32.32
C ASN A 95 13.50 -6.88 31.32
N THR A 96 12.69 -5.93 30.84
CA THR A 96 13.16 -4.81 30.01
C THR A 96 14.08 -3.89 30.80
N ALA A 97 13.77 -3.61 32.07
CA ALA A 97 14.67 -2.86 32.93
C ALA A 97 16.00 -3.62 33.16
N GLY A 98 15.94 -4.95 33.34
CA GLY A 98 17.13 -5.80 33.46
C GLY A 98 17.97 -5.88 32.17
N SER A 99 17.33 -5.95 31.00
CA SER A 99 18.04 -5.97 29.71
C SER A 99 18.68 -4.62 29.38
N LEU A 100 18.11 -3.50 29.86
CA LEU A 100 18.73 -2.18 29.80
C LEU A 100 20.00 -2.06 30.66
N LEU A 101 20.20 -2.98 31.60
CA LEU A 101 21.41 -3.08 32.44
C LEU A 101 22.43 -4.07 31.86
N SER A 102 22.17 -4.69 30.71
CA SER A 102 23.12 -5.56 30.01
C SER A 102 23.68 -4.88 28.76
N GLU A 103 24.99 -5.00 28.53
CA GLU A 103 25.68 -4.54 27.33
C GLU A 103 26.12 -5.74 26.51
N PHE A 104 25.89 -5.73 25.19
CA PHE A 104 26.24 -6.83 24.30
C PHE A 104 27.37 -6.38 23.37
N GLU A 105 28.43 -7.18 23.29
CA GLU A 105 29.56 -6.97 22.39
C GLU A 105 29.58 -8.09 21.35
N VAL A 106 29.62 -7.73 20.07
CA VAL A 106 29.74 -8.69 18.97
C VAL A 106 31.20 -8.76 18.55
N THR A 107 31.82 -9.93 18.70
CA THR A 107 33.22 -10.15 18.34
C THR A 107 33.39 -10.34 16.84
N PRO A 108 34.63 -10.20 16.28
CA PRO A 108 34.88 -10.30 14.84
C PRO A 108 34.52 -11.65 14.18
N ASP A 109 34.39 -12.71 14.97
CA ASP A 109 33.92 -14.04 14.55
C ASP A 109 32.39 -14.20 14.67
N LEU A 110 31.66 -13.10 14.91
CA LEU A 110 30.20 -13.03 15.08
C LEU A 110 29.66 -13.68 16.36
N SER A 111 30.51 -13.95 17.36
CA SER A 111 30.04 -14.36 18.69
C SER A 111 29.50 -13.14 19.47
N VAL A 112 28.49 -13.33 20.33
CA VAL A 112 27.87 -12.26 21.12
C VAL A 112 28.17 -12.48 22.60
N ILE A 113 28.84 -11.52 23.24
CA ILE A 113 29.22 -11.54 24.66
C ILE A 113 28.30 -10.58 25.42
N GLN A 114 27.65 -11.07 26.48
CA GLN A 114 26.79 -10.26 27.36
C GLN A 114 27.53 -9.85 28.63
N ASN A 115 27.59 -8.54 28.89
CA ASN A 115 28.20 -7.93 30.07
C ASN A 115 27.14 -7.28 30.96
N ASP A 116 26.98 -7.73 32.20
CA ASP A 116 26.04 -7.14 33.17
C ASP A 116 26.63 -5.86 33.81
N LYS A 117 25.94 -4.73 33.64
CA LYS A 117 26.30 -3.40 34.15
C LYS A 117 25.53 -3.01 35.41
N THR A 118 24.71 -3.89 35.98
CA THR A 118 23.80 -3.58 37.10
C THR A 118 24.54 -2.95 38.30
N ALA A 119 25.69 -3.50 38.69
CA ALA A 119 26.48 -2.99 39.82
C ALA A 119 27.00 -1.56 39.58
N GLU A 120 27.52 -1.29 38.37
CA GLU A 120 28.09 0.01 37.98
C GLU A 120 27.02 1.12 37.97
N ILE A 121 25.81 0.79 37.47
CA ILE A 121 24.70 1.73 37.37
C ILE A 121 24.08 1.99 38.75
N ALA A 122 23.96 0.96 39.61
CA ALA A 122 23.49 1.11 40.98
C ALA A 122 24.40 2.04 41.80
N GLU A 123 25.72 1.90 41.67
CA GLU A 123 26.70 2.76 42.35
C GLU A 123 26.59 4.23 41.89
N LYS A 124 26.45 4.46 40.57
CA LYS A 124 26.21 5.80 40.00
C LYS A 124 24.87 6.41 40.45
N ALA A 125 23.83 5.59 40.59
CA ALA A 125 22.52 6.02 41.06
C ALA A 125 22.53 6.40 42.56
N MET A 126 23.22 5.62 43.39
CA MET A 126 23.43 5.95 44.80
C MET A 126 24.17 7.29 44.94
N HIS A 127 25.24 7.52 44.18
CA HIS A 127 25.95 8.80 44.17
C HIS A 127 25.08 10.00 43.73
N ARG A 128 24.08 9.78 42.85
CA ARG A 128 23.12 10.82 42.44
C ARG A 128 22.08 11.11 43.53
N LEU A 129 21.58 10.08 44.20
CA LEU A 129 20.61 10.23 45.29
C LEU A 129 21.23 10.93 46.51
N SER A 130 22.51 10.67 46.81
CA SER A 130 23.25 11.40 47.84
C SER A 130 23.36 12.90 47.57
N ARG A 131 23.20 13.35 46.30
CA ARG A 131 23.24 14.78 45.92
C ARG A 131 21.86 15.46 45.90
N LEU A 132 20.76 14.71 45.94
CA LEU A 132 19.39 15.23 45.76
C LEU A 132 18.53 15.20 47.03
N ALA A 133 19.05 14.67 48.15
CA ALA A 133 18.32 14.63 49.41
C ALA A 133 18.30 16.00 50.14
N LEU A 134 17.61 17.01 49.60
CA LEU A 134 17.06 18.13 50.37
C LEU A 134 15.70 18.58 49.81
N THR A 135 14.68 18.44 50.67
CA THR A 135 13.29 18.96 50.66
C THR A 135 12.19 18.15 49.94
N PRO A 136 11.17 17.66 50.68
CA PRO A 136 9.97 17.07 50.12
C PRO A 136 8.84 18.10 50.01
N ARG A 137 8.13 18.13 48.87
CA ARG A 137 6.81 18.76 48.75
C ARG A 137 5.90 17.92 47.88
N SER A 138 4.88 17.34 48.50
CA SER A 138 3.76 16.70 47.84
C SER A 138 2.76 17.74 47.35
N ARG A 139 2.22 17.55 46.14
CA ARG A 139 0.94 18.13 45.71
C ARG A 139 0.09 17.02 45.08
N PRO A 140 -1.23 17.01 45.31
CA PRO A 140 -2.14 16.04 44.72
C PRO A 140 -2.47 16.45 43.28
N VAL A 141 -2.53 15.47 42.38
CA VAL A 141 -3.03 15.65 41.01
C VAL A 141 -4.48 15.20 41.00
N ALA A 142 -5.39 16.10 40.67
CA ALA A 142 -6.78 15.78 40.39
C ALA A 142 -6.85 15.24 38.94
N GLY A 143 -7.21 13.97 38.80
CA GLY A 143 -7.56 13.37 37.51
C GLY A 143 -9.04 13.58 37.23
N VAL A 144 -9.36 13.98 36.00
CA VAL A 144 -10.71 13.92 35.44
C VAL A 144 -10.77 12.66 34.59
N THR A 145 -11.61 11.72 34.98
CA THR A 145 -11.98 10.53 34.21
C THR A 145 -13.30 10.83 33.49
N ILE A 146 -13.34 10.64 32.17
CA ILE A 146 -14.59 10.67 31.39
C ILE A 146 -14.98 9.21 31.14
N ASP A 147 -16.07 8.77 31.75
CA ASP A 147 -16.64 7.44 31.51
C ASP A 147 -17.38 7.42 30.17
N SER A 148 -16.92 6.54 29.28
CA SER A 148 -17.40 6.39 27.90
C SER A 148 -18.63 5.49 27.77
N GLU A 149 -19.15 4.93 28.87
CA GLU A 149 -20.20 3.89 28.84
C GLU A 149 -21.65 4.42 28.73
N GLN A 150 -21.86 5.75 28.69
CA GLN A 150 -23.21 6.33 28.63
C GLN A 150 -23.55 7.08 27.33
N VAL A 151 -22.73 7.00 26.29
CA VAL A 151 -23.06 7.60 24.98
C VAL A 151 -23.78 6.56 24.12
N LYS A 152 -25.10 6.53 24.21
CA LYS A 152 -25.96 5.81 23.27
C LYS A 152 -26.21 6.71 22.06
N VAL A 153 -25.62 6.36 20.92
CA VAL A 153 -25.89 7.05 19.65
C VAL A 153 -27.17 6.44 19.07
N ASP A 154 -28.31 7.08 19.30
CA ASP A 154 -29.52 6.84 18.52
C ASP A 154 -29.31 7.43 17.12
N ILE A 155 -29.16 6.56 16.12
CA ILE A 155 -29.09 6.97 14.71
C ILE A 155 -30.53 7.11 14.22
N ASP A 156 -31.10 8.30 14.44
CA ASP A 156 -32.42 8.67 13.96
C ASP A 156 -32.40 8.74 12.42
N SER A 157 -33.26 7.96 11.76
CA SER A 157 -33.32 7.84 10.29
C SER A 157 -33.81 9.10 9.56
N ALA A 158 -33.97 10.22 10.27
CA ALA A 158 -34.51 11.48 9.75
C ALA A 158 -33.42 12.48 9.30
N TRP A 159 -32.14 12.25 9.62
CA TRP A 159 -31.04 13.20 9.33
C TRP A 159 -30.16 12.85 8.12
N TRP A 160 -30.58 11.88 7.29
CA TRP A 160 -29.84 11.52 6.08
C TRP A 160 -30.06 12.58 5.00
N PRO A 161 -29.02 13.29 4.52
CA PRO A 161 -29.13 14.01 3.26
C PRO A 161 -29.53 12.99 2.20
N ARG A 162 -30.62 13.24 1.48
CA ARG A 162 -30.98 12.43 0.31
C ARG A 162 -29.93 12.68 -0.77
N LEU A 163 -28.80 11.99 -0.65
CA LEU A 163 -27.81 11.93 -1.72
C LEU A 163 -28.50 11.35 -2.95
N SER A 164 -28.16 11.88 -4.13
CA SER A 164 -28.63 11.26 -5.36
C SER A 164 -28.04 9.85 -5.47
N LEU A 165 -28.64 9.02 -6.32
CA LEU A 165 -28.12 7.66 -6.57
C LEU A 165 -26.69 7.73 -7.13
N ASP A 166 -26.41 8.72 -7.98
CA ASP A 166 -25.08 8.97 -8.54
C ASP A 166 -24.08 9.43 -7.48
N ASP A 167 -24.47 10.32 -6.57
CA ASP A 167 -23.61 10.74 -5.45
C ASP A 167 -23.30 9.56 -4.51
N THR A 168 -24.30 8.72 -4.24
CA THR A 168 -24.14 7.52 -3.41
C THR A 168 -23.17 6.53 -4.05
N LYS A 169 -23.28 6.34 -5.37
CA LYS A 169 -22.36 5.52 -6.15
C LYS A 169 -20.95 6.09 -6.12
N ALA A 170 -20.78 7.38 -6.43
CA ALA A 170 -19.47 8.04 -6.44
C ALA A 170 -18.80 7.99 -5.06
N PHE A 171 -19.57 8.18 -3.99
CA PHE A 171 -19.08 8.06 -2.63
C PHE A 171 -18.60 6.65 -2.30
N LEU A 172 -19.36 5.61 -2.67
CA LEU A 172 -18.93 4.22 -2.51
C LEU A 172 -17.69 3.90 -3.34
N GLU A 173 -17.59 4.42 -4.57
CA GLU A 173 -16.41 4.25 -5.41
C GLU A 173 -15.17 4.89 -4.78
N SER A 174 -15.30 6.09 -4.20
CA SER A 174 -14.24 6.72 -3.41
C SER A 174 -13.83 5.85 -2.22
N MET A 175 -14.80 5.35 -1.43
CA MET A 175 -14.50 4.48 -0.29
C MET A 175 -13.74 3.21 -0.72
N MET A 176 -14.17 2.55 -1.80
CA MET A 176 -13.52 1.36 -2.33
C MET A 176 -12.09 1.65 -2.77
N GLU A 177 -11.86 2.80 -3.39
CA GLU A 177 -10.54 3.24 -3.85
C GLU A 177 -9.61 3.58 -2.68
N ASP A 178 -10.11 4.28 -1.66
CA ASP A 178 -9.34 4.64 -0.47
C ASP A 178 -8.93 3.42 0.35
N VAL A 179 -9.81 2.41 0.49
CA VAL A 179 -9.44 1.12 1.10
C VAL A 179 -8.37 0.42 0.26
N ARG A 180 -8.52 0.38 -1.07
CA ARG A 180 -7.48 -0.16 -1.96
C ARG A 180 -6.13 0.53 -1.74
N ARG A 181 -6.12 1.86 -1.69
CA ARG A 181 -4.91 2.67 -1.47
C ARG A 181 -4.28 2.40 -0.10
N LEU A 182 -5.09 2.23 0.95
CA LEU A 182 -4.61 1.87 2.28
C LEU A 182 -3.83 0.55 2.27
N PHE A 183 -4.38 -0.45 1.59
CA PHE A 183 -3.76 -1.77 1.47
C PHE A 183 -2.51 -1.73 0.60
N HIS A 184 -2.59 -1.12 -0.60
CA HIS A 184 -1.45 -0.98 -1.51
C HIS A 184 -0.25 -0.29 -0.84
N ARG A 185 -0.51 0.75 -0.03
CA ARG A 185 0.54 1.49 0.68
C ARG A 185 1.06 0.83 1.95
N SER A 186 0.41 -0.23 2.42
CA SER A 186 0.86 -0.99 3.59
C SER A 186 1.05 -2.46 3.24
N PRO A 187 2.16 -2.81 2.54
CA PRO A 187 2.55 -4.20 2.28
C PRO A 187 2.60 -5.05 3.56
N LEU A 188 2.81 -4.42 4.72
CA LEU A 188 2.78 -5.07 6.02
C LEU A 188 1.43 -5.74 6.34
N LEU A 189 0.30 -5.17 5.89
CA LEU A 189 -1.02 -5.75 6.11
C LEU A 189 -1.24 -7.03 5.30
N PHE A 190 -0.52 -7.19 4.17
CA PHE A 190 -0.52 -8.41 3.36
C PHE A 190 0.43 -9.50 3.87
N ARG A 191 1.25 -9.21 4.90
CA ARG A 191 2.13 -10.22 5.48
C ARG A 191 1.32 -11.17 6.34
N LEU A 192 1.47 -12.47 6.07
CA LEU A 192 0.84 -13.53 6.86
C LEU A 192 1.18 -13.47 8.35
N SER A 193 2.41 -13.07 8.68
CA SER A 193 2.82 -12.84 10.07
C SER A 193 2.00 -11.75 10.76
N THR A 194 1.65 -10.67 10.04
CA THR A 194 0.83 -9.57 10.56
C THR A 194 -0.59 -10.02 10.87
N ARG A 195 -1.13 -10.97 10.09
CA ARG A 195 -2.47 -11.53 10.30
C ARG A 195 -2.60 -12.17 11.67
N SER A 196 -1.60 -12.95 12.10
CA SER A 196 -1.58 -13.52 13.44
C SER A 196 -1.60 -12.44 14.53
N TYR A 197 -0.96 -11.28 14.31
CA TYR A 197 -1.06 -10.15 15.25
C TYR A 197 -2.44 -9.51 15.23
N ILE A 198 -3.06 -9.31 14.06
CA ILE A 198 -4.41 -8.75 13.96
C ILE A 198 -5.41 -9.67 14.67
N ILE A 199 -5.37 -10.97 14.41
CA ILE A 199 -6.28 -11.96 15.03
C ILE A 199 -6.21 -11.92 16.56
N ASN A 200 -5.00 -11.83 17.13
CA ASN A 200 -4.80 -11.84 18.58
C ASN A 200 -4.84 -10.45 19.23
N SER A 201 -4.94 -9.38 18.44
CA SER A 201 -4.95 -8.01 18.96
C SER A 201 -6.31 -7.65 19.55
N ARG A 202 -6.32 -6.74 20.52
CA ARG A 202 -7.55 -6.12 21.05
C ARG A 202 -7.47 -4.62 20.89
N ASN A 203 -8.58 -3.97 20.52
CA ASN A 203 -8.67 -2.51 20.34
C ASN A 203 -7.60 -1.96 19.37
N THR A 204 -7.48 -2.60 18.22
CA THR A 204 -6.40 -2.36 17.26
C THR A 204 -6.49 -0.97 16.68
N ARG A 205 -5.36 -0.26 16.67
CA ARG A 205 -5.23 1.07 16.06
C ARG A 205 -4.41 0.96 14.79
N TYR A 206 -5.00 1.39 13.69
CA TYR A 206 -4.37 1.47 12.38
C TYR A 206 -3.93 2.91 12.17
N GLY A 207 -2.68 3.13 11.78
CA GLY A 207 -2.11 4.48 11.79
C GLY A 207 -0.75 4.57 11.14
N ILE A 208 -0.26 5.81 11.00
CA ILE A 208 1.04 6.13 10.43
C ILE A 208 1.98 6.56 11.54
N LYS A 209 3.20 6.01 11.53
CA LYS A 209 4.26 6.39 12.45
C LYS A 209 4.97 7.64 11.93
N GLN A 210 4.71 8.79 12.54
CA GLN A 210 5.37 10.06 12.22
C GLN A 210 6.48 10.35 13.23
N GLY A 211 7.69 9.91 12.89
CA GLY A 211 8.87 10.06 13.74
C GLY A 211 8.79 9.27 15.05
N ARG A 212 8.45 9.98 16.15
CA ARG A 212 8.26 9.40 17.50
C ARG A 212 6.79 9.24 17.90
N GLN A 213 5.85 9.79 17.13
CA GLN A 213 4.42 9.72 17.43
C GLN A 213 3.74 8.74 16.47
N PHE A 214 2.76 8.00 16.98
CA PHE A 214 1.88 7.16 16.17
C PHE A 214 0.57 7.92 15.97
N LYS A 215 0.31 8.38 14.75
CA LYS A 215 -0.96 9.03 14.41
C LYS A 215 -1.95 7.93 14.04
N THR A 216 -2.99 7.78 14.86
CA THR A 216 -4.07 6.82 14.59
C THR A 216 -4.92 7.37 13.44
N LEU A 217 -5.06 6.57 12.38
CA LEU A 217 -5.94 6.84 11.26
C LEU A 217 -7.33 6.27 11.54
N THR A 218 -7.41 5.00 11.94
CA THR A 218 -8.65 4.33 12.31
C THR A 218 -8.43 3.32 13.45
N THR A 219 -9.52 2.82 14.00
CA THR A 219 -9.54 1.76 15.01
C THR A 219 -10.35 0.58 14.49
N SER A 220 -10.26 -0.59 15.13
CA SER A 220 -11.11 -1.73 14.76
C SER A 220 -12.60 -1.37 14.80
N LYS A 221 -13.04 -0.62 15.82
CA LYS A 221 -14.39 -0.06 15.88
C LYS A 221 -14.71 0.88 14.70
N GLY A 222 -13.77 1.75 14.32
CA GLY A 222 -13.90 2.60 13.14
C GLY A 222 -14.07 1.79 11.85
N ILE A 223 -13.40 0.64 11.74
CA ILE A 223 -13.55 -0.28 10.61
C ILE A 223 -14.93 -0.96 10.61
N GLN A 224 -15.43 -1.41 11.77
CA GLN A 224 -16.80 -1.95 11.89
C GLN A 224 -17.86 -0.92 11.48
N GLU A 225 -17.68 0.34 11.89
CA GLU A 225 -18.55 1.45 11.48
C GLU A 225 -18.47 1.70 9.98
N MET A 226 -17.27 1.63 9.39
CA MET A 226 -17.08 1.76 7.93
C MET A 226 -17.73 0.62 7.14
N ILE A 227 -17.65 -0.62 7.63
CA ILE A 227 -18.35 -1.78 7.05
C ILE A 227 -19.86 -1.56 7.10
N SER A 228 -20.38 -1.16 8.25
CA SER A 228 -21.81 -0.93 8.44
C SER A 228 -22.34 0.21 7.56
N LEU A 229 -21.58 1.31 7.47
CA LEU A 229 -21.92 2.48 6.65
C LEU A 229 -21.87 2.18 5.17
N SER A 230 -20.78 1.58 4.68
CA SER A 230 -20.62 1.23 3.27
C SER A 230 -21.68 0.21 2.83
N ALA A 231 -22.03 -0.74 3.68
CA ALA A 231 -23.12 -1.66 3.41
C ALA A 231 -24.49 -0.99 3.35
N ALA A 232 -24.77 -0.02 4.23
CA ALA A 232 -26.00 0.75 4.17
C ALA A 232 -26.11 1.48 2.83
N TYR A 233 -25.06 2.18 2.39
CA TYR A 233 -25.02 2.82 1.08
C TYR A 233 -25.19 1.82 -0.06
N TYR A 234 -24.49 0.70 -0.01
CA TYR A 234 -24.59 -0.34 -1.03
C TYR A 234 -26.03 -0.86 -1.13
N ASN A 235 -26.70 -1.11 0.00
CA ASN A 235 -28.09 -1.55 0.04
C ASN A 235 -29.09 -0.49 -0.46
N THR A 236 -28.76 0.81 -0.35
CA THR A 236 -29.60 1.89 -0.90
C THR A 236 -29.50 2.08 -2.41
N LEU A 237 -28.47 1.51 -3.08
CA LEU A 237 -28.33 1.58 -4.54
C LEU A 237 -29.42 0.81 -5.30
N ASP A 238 -30.34 0.12 -4.61
CA ASP A 238 -31.12 -0.98 -5.17
C ASP A 238 -32.63 -0.81 -5.12
N VAL A 239 -33.14 0.11 -5.94
CA VAL A 239 -34.56 0.06 -6.32
C VAL A 239 -34.77 -0.89 -7.52
N ASP A 240 -33.77 -1.04 -8.41
CA ASP A 240 -33.93 -1.70 -9.71
C ASP A 240 -32.95 -2.87 -10.02
N GLY A 241 -32.05 -3.27 -9.11
CA GLY A 241 -31.18 -4.45 -9.29
C GLY A 241 -29.97 -4.26 -10.22
N THR A 242 -29.85 -3.14 -10.93
CA THR A 242 -28.83 -2.95 -11.98
C THR A 242 -27.54 -2.36 -11.44
N ALA A 243 -27.59 -1.25 -10.71
CA ALA A 243 -26.42 -0.55 -10.18
C ALA A 243 -25.61 -1.41 -9.19
N GLN A 244 -26.29 -2.13 -8.29
CA GLN A 244 -25.64 -3.05 -7.37
C GLN A 244 -24.84 -4.13 -8.11
N LYS A 245 -25.37 -4.73 -9.18
CA LYS A 245 -24.69 -5.82 -9.90
C LYS A 245 -23.33 -5.40 -10.44
N PHE A 246 -23.21 -4.18 -10.97
CA PHE A 246 -21.95 -3.66 -11.50
C PHE A 246 -20.92 -3.40 -10.41
N ILE A 247 -21.34 -2.91 -9.25
CA ILE A 247 -20.43 -2.50 -8.16
C ILE A 247 -20.13 -3.65 -7.20
N ARG A 248 -21.00 -4.67 -7.13
CA ARG A 248 -20.94 -5.79 -6.19
C ARG A 248 -19.55 -6.43 -6.09
N PRO A 249 -18.84 -6.77 -7.18
CA PRO A 249 -17.51 -7.38 -7.06
C PRO A 249 -16.51 -6.48 -6.33
N ARG A 250 -16.47 -5.18 -6.69
CA ARG A 250 -15.57 -4.20 -6.07
C ARG A 250 -15.94 -3.94 -4.61
N PHE A 251 -17.24 -3.90 -4.32
CA PHE A 251 -17.73 -3.70 -2.96
C PHE A 251 -17.41 -4.90 -2.07
N LEU A 252 -17.64 -6.13 -2.54
CA LEU A 252 -17.29 -7.35 -1.81
C LEU A 252 -15.79 -7.47 -1.60
N GLN A 253 -14.98 -7.03 -2.57
CA GLN A 253 -13.54 -6.93 -2.40
C GLN A 253 -13.17 -5.96 -1.27
N MET A 254 -13.69 -4.73 -1.29
CA MET A 254 -13.48 -3.77 -0.20
C MET A 254 -13.93 -4.32 1.16
N LEU A 255 -15.12 -4.94 1.22
CA LEU A 255 -15.63 -5.58 2.43
C LEU A 255 -14.66 -6.65 2.95
N THR A 256 -14.17 -7.51 2.06
CA THR A 256 -13.18 -8.55 2.38
C THR A 256 -11.87 -7.93 2.88
N LEU A 257 -11.40 -6.84 2.27
CA LEU A 257 -10.23 -6.10 2.75
C LEU A 257 -10.45 -5.56 4.17
N LEU A 258 -11.57 -4.89 4.44
CA LEU A 258 -11.88 -4.34 5.75
C LEU A 258 -12.03 -5.41 6.84
N LEU A 259 -12.68 -6.53 6.52
CA LEU A 259 -12.80 -7.67 7.43
C LEU A 259 -11.45 -8.26 7.82
N SER A 260 -10.43 -8.18 6.94
CA SER A 260 -9.09 -8.68 7.23
C SER A 260 -8.35 -7.92 8.33
N LEU A 261 -8.88 -6.75 8.71
CA LEU A 261 -8.37 -5.87 9.76
C LEU A 261 -9.11 -6.05 11.10
N LEU A 262 -10.05 -6.99 11.21
CA LEU A 262 -10.77 -7.24 12.46
C LEU A 262 -10.20 -8.47 13.17
N ASN A 263 -10.10 -8.41 14.50
CA ASN A 263 -9.82 -9.56 15.36
C ASN A 263 -11.09 -10.42 15.54
N ASP A 264 -10.98 -11.52 16.28
CA ASP A 264 -12.10 -12.47 16.45
C ASP A 264 -13.27 -11.88 17.24
N ASP A 265 -12.98 -11.08 18.26
CA ASP A 265 -13.99 -10.39 19.06
C ASP A 265 -14.77 -9.39 18.18
N ASP A 266 -14.03 -8.57 17.41
CA ASP A 266 -14.58 -7.56 16.51
C ASP A 266 -15.38 -8.19 15.34
N LEU A 267 -14.98 -9.36 14.85
CA LEU A 267 -15.74 -10.13 13.85
C LEU A 267 -17.04 -10.68 14.44
N SER A 268 -16.99 -11.18 15.67
CA SER A 268 -18.16 -11.69 16.39
C SER A 268 -19.23 -10.59 16.55
N ASP A 269 -18.81 -9.35 16.82
CA ASP A 269 -19.73 -8.22 16.97
C ASP A 269 -20.53 -7.92 15.70
N ILE A 270 -19.94 -8.10 14.51
CA ILE A 270 -20.60 -7.88 13.22
C ILE A 270 -21.16 -9.15 12.58
N ARG A 271 -21.11 -10.28 13.29
CA ARG A 271 -21.49 -11.61 12.77
C ARG A 271 -22.92 -11.66 12.26
N LEU A 272 -23.88 -11.24 13.09
CA LEU A 272 -25.31 -11.26 12.73
C LEU A 272 -25.57 -10.43 11.47
N PHE A 273 -24.87 -9.30 11.34
CA PHE A 273 -24.97 -8.42 10.19
C PHE A 273 -24.44 -9.10 8.91
N LEU A 274 -23.25 -9.70 8.95
CA LEU A 274 -22.64 -10.40 7.80
C LEU A 274 -23.44 -11.64 7.36
N GLU A 275 -23.87 -12.46 8.32
CA GLU A 275 -24.60 -13.70 8.07
C GLU A 275 -26.02 -13.42 7.55
N SER A 276 -26.70 -12.40 8.06
CA SER A 276 -28.05 -12.06 7.60
C SER A 276 -28.04 -11.39 6.23
N THR A 277 -27.16 -10.41 6.02
CA THR A 277 -27.12 -9.54 4.83
C THR A 277 -26.43 -10.19 3.65
N TYR A 278 -25.23 -10.74 3.86
CA TYR A 278 -24.38 -11.26 2.78
C TYR A 278 -24.31 -12.78 2.71
N LYS A 279 -24.91 -13.48 3.69
CA LYS A 279 -24.80 -14.94 3.84
C LYS A 279 -23.35 -15.43 3.98
N PHE A 280 -22.46 -14.55 4.45
CA PHE A 280 -21.11 -14.92 4.83
C PHE A 280 -21.11 -15.40 6.27
N LYS A 281 -20.55 -16.58 6.51
CA LYS A 281 -20.25 -16.99 7.88
C LYS A 281 -19.11 -16.12 8.41
N ALA A 282 -19.35 -15.45 9.53
CA ALA A 282 -18.37 -14.51 10.10
C ALA A 282 -17.41 -15.19 11.09
N ASP A 283 -17.23 -16.50 10.99
CA ASP A 283 -16.17 -17.21 11.72
C ASP A 283 -14.83 -17.02 11.03
N ARG A 284 -13.76 -16.95 11.83
CA ARG A 284 -12.40 -16.71 11.32
C ARG A 284 -12.01 -17.66 10.20
N SER A 285 -12.29 -18.96 10.35
CA SER A 285 -12.01 -19.97 9.32
C SER A 285 -12.64 -19.61 7.96
N SER A 286 -13.92 -19.26 7.94
CA SER A 286 -14.63 -18.92 6.71
C SER A 286 -14.14 -17.61 6.09
N VAL A 287 -13.86 -16.58 6.92
CA VAL A 287 -13.44 -15.27 6.42
C VAL A 287 -11.99 -15.30 5.93
N GLU A 288 -11.09 -16.06 6.57
CA GLU A 288 -9.71 -16.22 6.11
C GLU A 288 -9.60 -16.91 4.75
N LEU A 289 -10.48 -17.86 4.48
CA LEU A 289 -10.60 -18.44 3.15
C LEU A 289 -11.00 -17.41 2.10
N LEU A 290 -11.93 -16.50 2.43
CA LEU A 290 -12.26 -15.37 1.54
C LEU A 290 -11.07 -14.44 1.32
N PHE A 291 -10.27 -14.22 2.37
CA PHE A 291 -9.05 -13.41 2.26
C PHE A 291 -8.04 -14.02 1.29
N LEU A 292 -7.87 -15.34 1.25
CA LEU A 292 -6.96 -15.99 0.30
C LEU A 292 -7.39 -15.81 -1.17
N LYS A 293 -8.68 -15.62 -1.42
CA LYS A 293 -9.20 -15.32 -2.77
C LYS A 293 -8.93 -13.88 -3.21
N VAL A 294 -8.75 -12.96 -2.27
CA VAL A 294 -8.77 -11.52 -2.54
C VAL A 294 -7.44 -10.83 -2.24
N LEU A 295 -6.69 -11.32 -1.25
CA LEU A 295 -5.41 -10.76 -0.81
C LEU A 295 -4.25 -11.53 -1.46
N PRO A 296 -3.33 -10.84 -2.15
CA PRO A 296 -2.03 -11.39 -2.47
C PRO A 296 -1.22 -11.50 -1.16
N LEU A 297 -1.32 -12.64 -0.47
CA LEU A 297 -0.59 -12.84 0.77
C LEU A 297 0.90 -13.02 0.49
N LEU A 298 1.72 -12.19 1.11
CA LEU A 298 3.18 -12.27 1.02
C LEU A 298 3.74 -12.95 2.26
N SER A 299 4.72 -13.83 2.05
CA SER A 299 5.50 -14.43 3.14
C SER A 299 6.98 -14.44 2.79
N ILE A 300 7.82 -14.19 3.80
CA ILE A 300 9.29 -14.19 3.67
C ILE A 300 9.81 -15.60 3.39
N ASN A 301 9.11 -16.64 3.86
CA ASN A 301 9.39 -18.02 3.48
C ASN A 301 8.13 -18.91 3.54
N PRO A 302 8.14 -20.08 2.88
CA PRO A 302 7.04 -21.03 2.91
C PRO A 302 6.71 -21.53 4.33
N LYS A 303 7.70 -21.63 5.22
CA LYS A 303 7.49 -22.11 6.60
C LYS A 303 6.59 -21.16 7.42
N VAL A 304 6.87 -19.87 7.37
CA VAL A 304 6.07 -18.81 8.01
C VAL A 304 4.69 -18.71 7.36
N PHE A 305 4.63 -18.89 6.03
CA PHE A 305 3.35 -18.96 5.32
C PHE A 305 2.49 -20.09 5.91
N MET A 306 3.01 -21.31 5.93
CA MET A 306 2.29 -22.49 6.43
C MET A 306 1.97 -22.38 7.91
N MET A 307 2.90 -21.89 8.75
CA MET A 307 2.66 -21.66 10.18
C MET A 307 1.54 -20.66 10.46
N SER A 308 1.43 -19.62 9.64
CA SER A 308 0.37 -18.63 9.76
C SER A 308 -0.94 -19.08 9.11
N MET A 309 -0.88 -19.99 8.13
CA MET A 309 -2.01 -20.49 7.36
C MET A 309 -2.73 -21.68 7.99
N ILE A 310 -2.02 -22.64 8.57
CA ILE A 310 -2.62 -23.88 9.11
C ILE A 310 -3.59 -23.65 10.28
N PRO A 311 -3.36 -22.68 11.18
CA PRO A 311 -4.33 -22.37 12.23
C PRO A 311 -5.67 -21.83 11.70
N VAL A 312 -5.74 -21.44 10.42
CA VAL A 312 -6.96 -20.91 9.79
C VAL A 312 -8.08 -21.96 9.72
N PRO A 313 -7.88 -23.16 9.11
CA PRO A 313 -8.92 -24.18 9.07
C PRO A 313 -9.10 -24.95 10.38
N GLU A 314 -8.05 -25.11 11.20
CA GLU A 314 -8.09 -25.95 12.40
C GLU A 314 -8.57 -25.20 13.67
N GLY A 315 -8.62 -23.86 13.61
CA GLY A 315 -8.83 -23.00 14.76
C GLY A 315 -7.53 -22.82 15.56
N TRP A 316 -7.37 -21.64 16.18
CA TRP A 316 -6.24 -21.36 17.06
C TRP A 316 -6.44 -22.11 18.39
N PRO A 317 -5.48 -22.99 18.78
CA PRO A 317 -4.16 -22.57 19.26
C PRO A 317 -2.96 -23.25 18.59
N ARG A 318 -1.77 -22.66 18.75
CA ARG A 318 -0.49 -23.11 18.17
C ARG A 318 -0.21 -24.59 18.47
N VAL A 319 0.09 -25.37 17.42
CA VAL A 319 0.86 -26.62 17.59
C VAL A 319 2.18 -26.26 18.27
N ASP A 320 2.46 -26.86 19.43
CA ASP A 320 3.68 -26.60 20.20
C ASP A 320 4.92 -26.82 19.31
N SER A 321 5.76 -25.78 19.24
CA SER A 321 6.73 -25.55 18.17
C SER A 321 7.97 -26.44 18.15
N ASN A 322 8.06 -27.46 19.02
CA ASN A 322 9.28 -28.25 19.17
C ASN A 322 9.48 -29.32 18.09
N GLU A 323 8.43 -29.72 17.37
CA GLU A 323 8.52 -30.59 16.19
C GLU A 323 7.71 -30.03 15.03
N PHE A 324 8.17 -28.89 14.49
CA PHE A 324 7.56 -28.38 13.27
C PHE A 324 7.97 -29.23 12.06
N ASP A 325 7.16 -30.23 11.76
CA ASP A 325 7.26 -31.04 10.54
C ASP A 325 6.53 -30.33 9.40
N PHE A 326 7.32 -29.71 8.50
CA PHE A 326 6.81 -29.00 7.34
C PHE A 326 5.97 -29.92 6.43
N SER A 327 6.30 -31.22 6.34
CA SER A 327 5.55 -32.18 5.52
C SER A 327 4.16 -32.38 6.08
N LYS A 328 4.03 -32.65 7.39
CA LYS A 328 2.71 -32.82 8.03
C LYS A 328 1.86 -31.56 7.94
N CYS A 329 2.49 -30.40 8.07
CA CYS A 329 1.85 -29.10 7.92
C CYS A 329 1.30 -28.90 6.50
N TRP A 330 2.08 -29.29 5.48
CA TRP A 330 1.66 -29.28 4.09
C TRP A 330 0.52 -30.27 3.82
N ASP A 331 0.63 -31.50 4.32
CA ASP A 331 -0.39 -32.54 4.14
C ASP A 331 -1.70 -32.15 4.83
N ALA A 332 -1.64 -31.58 6.04
CA ALA A 332 -2.80 -31.04 6.73
C ALA A 332 -3.44 -29.91 5.91
N PHE A 333 -2.65 -28.95 5.45
CA PHE A 333 -3.14 -27.86 4.61
C PHE A 333 -3.85 -28.38 3.34
N ILE A 334 -3.23 -29.31 2.61
CA ILE A 334 -3.81 -29.91 1.39
C ILE A 334 -5.10 -30.67 1.73
N ALA A 335 -5.10 -31.47 2.79
CA ALA A 335 -6.26 -32.23 3.24
C ALA A 335 -7.44 -31.34 3.65
N HIS A 336 -7.18 -30.11 4.13
CA HIS A 336 -8.22 -29.19 4.59
C HIS A 336 -8.69 -28.23 3.49
N MET A 337 -7.80 -27.82 2.58
CA MET A 337 -8.11 -26.83 1.55
C MET A 337 -8.74 -27.45 0.30
N LEU A 338 -8.32 -28.66 -0.07
CA LEU A 338 -8.89 -29.37 -1.23
C LEU A 338 -10.40 -29.63 -1.09
N PRO A 339 -10.94 -30.11 0.06
CA PRO A 339 -12.38 -30.35 0.20
C PRO A 339 -13.22 -29.07 0.20
N LEU A 340 -12.59 -27.91 0.38
CA LEU A 340 -13.25 -26.60 0.39
C LEU A 340 -13.23 -25.92 -0.98
N ASP A 341 -12.78 -26.64 -2.03
CA ASP A 341 -12.57 -26.13 -3.39
C ASP A 341 -11.59 -24.94 -3.45
N TYR A 342 -10.65 -24.86 -2.49
CA TYR A 342 -9.59 -23.86 -2.49
C TYR A 342 -8.32 -24.45 -3.10
N ILE A 343 -8.05 -24.04 -4.34
CA ILE A 343 -6.78 -24.32 -5.00
C ILE A 343 -5.91 -23.07 -4.84
N LEU A 344 -4.78 -23.18 -4.15
CA LEU A 344 -3.85 -22.06 -3.95
C LEU A 344 -3.34 -21.51 -5.30
N PRO A 345 -3.25 -20.18 -5.47
CA PRO A 345 -2.48 -19.60 -6.55
C PRO A 345 -0.98 -19.80 -6.28
N GLY A 346 -0.31 -20.56 -7.14
CA GLY A 346 1.14 -20.67 -7.20
C GLY A 346 1.75 -21.76 -6.31
N THR A 347 2.69 -22.50 -6.91
CA THR A 347 3.62 -23.48 -6.32
C THR A 347 3.13 -24.90 -6.03
N TYR A 348 2.34 -25.50 -6.93
CA TYR A 348 2.37 -26.96 -7.12
C TYR A 348 3.25 -27.31 -8.33
N SER A 349 4.32 -28.09 -8.11
CA SER A 349 5.24 -28.59 -9.15
C SER A 349 4.98 -30.04 -9.56
N GLY A 350 3.85 -30.63 -9.14
CA GLY A 350 3.40 -31.91 -9.70
C GLY A 350 2.72 -31.73 -11.07
N PRO A 351 2.36 -32.83 -11.75
CA PRO A 351 1.83 -32.80 -13.12
C PRO A 351 0.47 -32.13 -13.29
N LEU A 352 -0.20 -31.72 -12.20
CA LEU A 352 -1.46 -31.00 -12.23
C LEU A 352 -1.22 -29.50 -12.01
N ARG A 353 -1.02 -28.74 -13.09
CA ARG A 353 -1.06 -27.27 -13.05
C ARG A 353 -2.49 -26.81 -12.75
N THR A 354 -2.62 -25.90 -11.79
CA THR A 354 -3.89 -25.49 -11.19
C THR A 354 -4.66 -24.48 -12.05
N PHE A 355 -5.97 -24.69 -12.23
CA PHE A 355 -6.91 -23.96 -13.10
C PHE A 355 -7.24 -22.50 -12.70
N ASN A 356 -6.87 -22.05 -11.49
CA ASN A 356 -7.26 -20.73 -10.94
C ASN A 356 -6.06 -19.79 -10.79
N ASP A 357 -5.44 -19.41 -11.90
CA ASP A 357 -4.53 -18.26 -11.93
C ASP A 357 -5.35 -16.97 -11.78
N VAL A 358 -5.40 -16.43 -10.56
CA VAL A 358 -5.60 -14.98 -10.37
C VAL A 358 -4.35 -14.31 -10.92
N PRO A 359 -4.44 -13.35 -11.86
CA PRO A 359 -3.27 -12.66 -12.39
C PRO A 359 -2.41 -12.14 -11.23
N ARG A 360 -1.12 -12.47 -11.24
CA ARG A 360 -0.22 -11.93 -10.22
C ARG A 360 -0.22 -10.41 -10.34
N ILE A 361 -0.29 -9.69 -9.23
CA ILE A 361 -0.03 -8.25 -9.23
C ILE A 361 1.37 -7.97 -9.81
N ASP A 362 2.32 -8.89 -9.68
CA ASP A 362 3.66 -8.81 -10.28
C ASP A 362 3.66 -8.91 -11.82
N GLN A 363 2.56 -9.30 -12.46
CA GLN A 363 2.37 -9.17 -13.92
C GLN A 363 1.73 -7.83 -14.31
N MET A 364 1.32 -7.02 -13.33
CA MET A 364 0.89 -5.63 -13.47
C MET A 364 1.96 -4.63 -13.03
N ILE A 365 3.04 -5.10 -12.39
CA ILE A 365 4.17 -4.27 -11.96
C ILE A 365 5.30 -4.45 -12.98
N ASP A 366 5.66 -3.32 -13.58
CA ASP A 366 6.73 -3.06 -14.52
C ASP A 366 7.91 -4.04 -14.47
N ARG A 367 8.12 -4.76 -15.58
CA ARG A 367 9.48 -5.14 -15.95
C ARG A 367 10.13 -3.89 -16.54
N GLU A 368 11.24 -3.42 -15.95
CA GLU A 368 12.00 -2.27 -16.48
C GLU A 368 12.51 -2.48 -17.93
N ASP A 369 12.44 -3.71 -18.46
CA ASP A 369 12.77 -4.07 -19.84
C ASP A 369 11.55 -4.17 -20.78
N ASP A 370 10.36 -3.74 -20.34
CA ASP A 370 9.17 -3.76 -21.20
C ASP A 370 9.23 -2.60 -22.21
N ASP A 371 9.81 -2.87 -23.38
CA ASP A 371 9.76 -2.03 -24.58
C ASP A 371 8.32 -1.85 -25.12
N GLY A 372 7.30 -2.33 -24.38
CA GLY A 372 5.90 -2.15 -24.70
C GLY A 372 5.54 -0.67 -24.87
N GLU A 373 4.82 -0.38 -25.94
CA GLU A 373 4.26 0.95 -26.20
C GLU A 373 2.77 0.96 -25.82
N ILE A 374 2.32 2.01 -25.15
CA ILE A 374 0.92 2.24 -24.81
C ILE A 374 0.42 3.53 -25.46
N THR A 375 -0.82 3.52 -25.94
CA THR A 375 -1.46 4.71 -26.48
C THR A 375 -2.21 5.45 -25.36
N VAL A 376 -1.93 6.73 -25.19
CA VAL A 376 -2.51 7.60 -24.15
C VAL A 376 -3.14 8.84 -24.78
N VAL A 377 -4.14 9.40 -24.11
CA VAL A 377 -4.70 10.73 -24.42
C VAL A 377 -4.15 11.67 -23.37
N LEU A 378 -3.40 12.69 -23.78
CA LEU A 378 -2.92 13.73 -22.87
C LEU A 378 -4.01 14.77 -22.61
N THR A 379 -3.81 15.67 -21.65
CA THR A 379 -4.79 16.71 -21.27
C THR A 379 -5.05 17.77 -22.33
N ASN A 380 -4.28 17.78 -23.43
CA ASN A 380 -4.58 18.55 -24.64
C ASN A 380 -5.57 17.83 -25.58
N ASP A 381 -6.18 16.72 -25.14
CA ASP A 381 -7.11 15.87 -25.89
C ASP A 381 -6.49 15.18 -27.13
N GLU A 382 -5.17 15.21 -27.28
CA GLU A 382 -4.46 14.55 -28.36
C GLU A 382 -3.94 13.17 -27.96
N LYS A 383 -3.77 12.30 -28.95
CA LYS A 383 -3.36 10.90 -28.74
C LYS A 383 -1.87 10.75 -28.99
N TYR A 384 -1.19 10.13 -28.04
CA TYR A 384 0.24 9.85 -28.11
C TYR A 384 0.52 8.40 -27.78
N ILE A 385 1.68 7.92 -28.18
CA ILE A 385 2.23 6.62 -27.87
C ILE A 385 3.44 6.87 -26.97
N ILE A 386 3.46 6.23 -25.81
CA ILE A 386 4.54 6.33 -24.83
C ILE A 386 5.02 4.93 -24.47
N ARG A 387 6.25 4.83 -23.95
CA ARG A 387 6.75 3.57 -23.40
C ARG A 387 5.98 3.22 -22.12
N ALA A 388 5.65 1.95 -21.94
CA ALA A 388 4.96 1.46 -20.75
C ALA A 388 5.76 1.79 -19.48
N ALA A 389 7.09 1.63 -19.50
CA ALA A 389 7.98 1.96 -18.39
C ALA A 389 7.99 3.46 -18.00
N ASP A 390 7.59 4.35 -18.93
CA ASP A 390 7.52 5.79 -18.67
C ASP A 390 6.13 6.23 -18.18
N TYR A 391 5.11 5.37 -18.29
CA TYR A 391 3.74 5.68 -17.90
C TYR A 391 3.64 6.18 -16.46
N GLU A 392 4.11 5.38 -15.49
CA GLU A 392 4.01 5.76 -14.08
C GLU A 392 4.82 7.03 -13.78
N ARG A 393 6.00 7.19 -14.41
CA ARG A 393 6.86 8.35 -14.22
C ARG A 393 6.20 9.63 -14.71
N ILE A 394 5.52 9.57 -15.87
CA ILE A 394 4.76 10.68 -16.44
C ILE A 394 3.55 11.01 -15.57
N VAL A 395 2.75 10.01 -15.18
CA VAL A 395 1.58 10.18 -14.29
C VAL A 395 1.99 10.80 -12.95
N CYS A 396 3.10 10.34 -12.38
CA CYS A 396 3.64 10.87 -11.13
C CYS A 396 4.39 12.18 -11.29
N LEU A 397 4.53 12.74 -12.50
CA LEU A 397 5.29 13.97 -12.78
C LEU A 397 6.72 13.90 -12.23
N VAL A 398 7.40 12.77 -12.47
CA VAL A 398 8.82 12.60 -12.16
C VAL A 398 9.64 13.48 -13.10
N PRO A 399 10.54 14.34 -12.60
CA PRO A 399 11.30 15.26 -13.45
C PRO A 399 12.16 14.52 -14.49
N GLY A 400 12.11 14.96 -15.74
CA GLY A 400 12.79 14.29 -16.85
C GLY A 400 12.26 14.74 -18.21
N VAL A 401 12.91 14.25 -19.26
CA VAL A 401 12.44 14.41 -20.65
C VAL A 401 12.02 13.03 -21.14
N TYR A 402 10.77 12.92 -21.57
CA TYR A 402 10.18 11.66 -22.04
C TYR A 402 9.86 11.79 -23.53
N THR A 403 10.41 10.90 -24.35
CA THR A 403 10.12 10.89 -25.78
C THR A 403 8.77 10.22 -26.01
N ILE A 404 7.82 10.98 -26.57
CA ILE A 404 6.47 10.51 -26.90
C ILE A 404 6.25 10.62 -28.40
N LYS A 405 5.39 9.77 -28.96
CA LYS A 405 5.11 9.73 -30.41
C LYS A 405 3.66 10.08 -30.69
N GLU A 406 3.37 10.96 -31.62
CA GLU A 406 1.97 11.26 -32.00
C GLU A 406 1.28 10.03 -32.61
N ALA A 407 0.06 9.70 -32.16
CA ALA A 407 -0.69 8.53 -32.60
C ALA A 407 -1.54 8.79 -33.87
N HIS A 408 -1.22 9.83 -34.65
CA HIS A 408 -2.04 10.24 -35.80
C HIS A 408 -1.74 9.35 -37.03
N PRO A 409 -2.76 8.77 -37.72
CA PRO A 409 -2.56 7.80 -38.81
C PRO A 409 -1.80 8.35 -40.03
N ASP A 410 -1.86 9.66 -40.25
CA ASP A 410 -1.17 10.33 -41.37
C ASP A 410 0.18 10.96 -40.99
N SER A 411 0.54 10.97 -39.70
CA SER A 411 1.80 11.57 -39.23
C SER A 411 2.92 10.54 -39.32
N ARG A 412 3.91 10.77 -40.18
CA ARG A 412 5.19 10.03 -40.13
C ARG A 412 5.78 10.22 -38.75
N ASP A 413 6.05 9.17 -37.98
CA ASP A 413 6.81 9.14 -36.71
C ASP A 413 7.31 10.50 -36.16
N HIS A 414 6.38 11.40 -35.80
CA HIS A 414 6.72 12.67 -35.16
C HIS A 414 6.91 12.37 -33.68
N PHE A 415 8.16 12.47 -33.24
CA PHE A 415 8.54 12.37 -31.85
C PHE A 415 8.54 13.76 -31.24
N CYS A 416 7.87 13.89 -30.11
CA CYS A 416 7.86 15.11 -29.30
C CYS A 416 8.49 14.80 -27.94
N ASP A 417 9.11 15.83 -27.34
CA ASP A 417 9.70 15.72 -26.02
C ASP A 417 8.72 16.28 -24.98
N LEU A 418 8.20 15.39 -24.14
CA LEU A 418 7.44 15.77 -22.95
C LEU A 418 8.42 16.11 -21.84
N GLU A 419 8.52 17.39 -21.49
CA GLU A 419 9.44 17.87 -20.46
C GLU A 419 8.69 18.04 -19.12
N ILE A 420 9.18 17.37 -18.08
CA ILE A 420 8.68 17.52 -16.72
C ILE A 420 9.74 18.24 -15.89
N GLN A 421 9.45 19.49 -15.51
CA GLN A 421 10.36 20.35 -14.74
C GLN A 421 9.96 20.40 -13.26
N GLU A 422 10.94 20.44 -12.36
CA GLU A 422 10.78 20.67 -10.93
C GLU A 422 11.32 22.04 -10.52
N ILE A 423 10.50 22.82 -9.82
CA ILE A 423 10.88 24.13 -9.28
C ILE A 423 10.60 24.14 -7.78
N HIS A 424 11.63 24.37 -6.95
CA HIS A 424 11.45 24.49 -5.51
C HIS A 424 10.85 25.84 -5.14
N LEU A 425 9.74 25.81 -4.39
CA LEU A 425 8.96 26.99 -4.09
C LEU A 425 9.38 27.63 -2.76
N ASN A 426 9.82 26.81 -1.79
CA ASN A 426 10.14 27.28 -0.43
C ASN A 426 11.63 27.43 -0.13
N ASP A 427 12.50 27.47 -1.15
CA ASP A 427 13.95 27.66 -0.95
C ASP A 427 14.28 28.96 -0.20
N ALA A 428 13.55 30.04 -0.48
CA ALA A 428 13.72 31.31 0.21
C ALA A 428 13.36 31.23 1.70
N SER A 429 12.24 30.61 2.08
CA SER A 429 11.87 30.39 3.49
C SER A 429 12.85 29.45 4.19
N ARG A 430 13.35 28.42 3.49
CA ARG A 430 14.38 27.51 4.02
C ARG A 430 15.69 28.21 4.31
N ASP A 431 16.12 29.09 3.42
CA ASP A 431 17.30 29.91 3.65
C ASP A 431 17.10 30.93 4.78
N ALA A 432 15.91 31.52 4.88
CA ALA A 432 15.54 32.38 6.01
C ALA A 432 15.65 31.63 7.35
N VAL A 433 15.17 30.38 7.42
CA VAL A 433 15.30 29.53 8.62
C VAL A 433 16.75 29.16 8.93
N LYS A 434 17.57 28.86 7.91
CA LYS A 434 19.01 28.60 8.09
C LYS A 434 19.74 29.83 8.66
N LEU A 435 19.33 31.04 8.29
CA LEU A 435 19.92 32.30 8.76
C LEU A 435 19.45 32.69 10.17
N ILE A 436 18.16 32.51 10.49
CA ILE A 436 17.59 32.92 11.78
C ILE A 436 17.97 31.97 12.93
N ASN A 437 18.07 30.66 12.71
CA ASN A 437 18.36 29.70 13.77
C ASN A 437 19.73 29.93 14.48
N PRO A 438 20.82 30.27 13.77
CA PRO A 438 22.06 30.75 14.39
C PRO A 438 21.87 32.02 15.23
N VAL A 439 21.05 32.97 14.78
CA VAL A 439 20.74 34.20 15.53
C VAL A 439 19.98 33.88 16.81
N ILE A 440 18.97 33.01 16.75
CA ILE A 440 18.23 32.50 17.91
C ILE A 440 19.21 31.92 18.94
N LYS A 441 20.12 31.04 18.50
CA LYS A 441 21.13 30.42 19.37
C LYS A 441 22.05 31.45 20.01
N GLN A 442 22.53 32.41 19.22
CA GLN A 442 23.42 33.47 19.68
C GLN A 442 22.73 34.33 20.74
N ILE A 443 21.50 34.79 20.50
CA ILE A 443 20.75 35.62 21.45
C ILE A 443 20.37 34.82 22.71
N ASN A 444 19.88 33.58 22.55
CA ASN A 444 19.59 32.70 23.67
C ASN A 444 20.85 32.46 24.53
N SER A 445 22.03 32.33 23.92
CA SER A 445 23.29 32.20 24.66
C SER A 445 23.66 33.45 25.46
N PHE A 446 23.41 34.65 24.92
CA PHE A 446 23.64 35.91 25.62
C PHE A 446 22.67 36.11 26.78
N VAL A 447 21.40 35.74 26.59
CA VAL A 447 20.37 35.83 27.63
C VAL A 447 20.62 34.81 28.75
N SER A 448 21.08 33.61 28.39
CA SER A 448 21.36 32.53 29.35
C SER A 448 22.67 32.72 30.11
N ALA A 449 23.60 33.52 29.58
CA ALA A 449 24.89 33.73 30.20
C ALA A 449 24.68 34.38 31.58
N PRO A 450 25.12 33.74 32.67
CA PRO A 450 24.97 34.31 34.00
C PRO A 450 25.72 35.64 34.02
N ILE A 451 25.00 36.74 34.24
CA ILE A 451 25.57 38.08 34.43
C ILE A 451 26.63 37.92 35.51
N ARG A 452 27.92 37.89 35.11
CA ARG A 452 29.04 37.87 36.05
C ARG A 452 29.02 39.21 36.76
N ARG A 453 28.23 39.30 37.84
CA ARG A 453 28.19 40.45 38.73
C ARG A 453 29.62 40.69 39.17
N ARG A 454 30.27 41.70 38.59
CA ARG A 454 31.48 42.29 39.16
C ARG A 454 31.12 42.63 40.60
N ARG A 455 31.81 42.00 41.54
CA ARG A 455 31.73 42.28 42.97
C ARG A 455 32.14 43.73 43.19
N THR A 456 31.16 44.64 43.17
CA THR A 456 31.26 45.94 43.82
C THR A 456 30.00 46.09 44.65
N ILE A 457 30.23 46.09 45.96
CA ILE A 457 29.24 46.09 47.02
C ILE A 457 28.45 47.39 46.94
N SER A 458 27.17 47.31 46.63
CA SER A 458 26.18 48.35 46.92
C SER A 458 24.84 47.67 47.08
N ALA A 459 24.50 47.43 48.34
CA ALA A 459 23.20 46.91 48.75
C ALA A 459 22.20 48.05 48.72
N PHE A 460 21.37 48.16 47.68
CA PHE A 460 20.02 48.74 47.80
C PHE A 460 19.23 48.46 46.51
N SER A 461 18.03 47.89 46.70
CA SER A 461 16.91 47.74 45.75
C SER A 461 16.52 46.30 45.43
N LYS A 462 15.59 45.78 46.25
CA LYS A 462 14.68 44.70 45.90
C LYS A 462 13.64 45.26 44.91
N ARG A 463 13.99 45.44 43.64
CA ARG A 463 13.00 45.53 42.56
C ARG A 463 12.94 44.18 41.84
N GLY A 464 11.72 43.78 41.50
CA GLY A 464 11.32 42.42 41.15
C GLY A 464 12.24 41.73 40.15
N ARG A 465 12.38 40.40 40.30
CA ARG A 465 13.07 39.57 39.32
C ARG A 465 12.45 39.86 37.94
N PRO A 466 13.23 40.33 36.94
CA PRO A 466 12.70 40.48 35.60
C PRO A 466 12.18 39.12 35.14
N HIS A 467 10.99 39.14 34.53
CA HIS A 467 10.25 37.96 34.07
C HIS A 467 11.19 36.96 33.38
N GLU A 468 11.03 35.67 33.69
CA GLU A 468 11.71 34.56 33.01
C GLU A 468 11.63 34.79 31.50
N ILE A 469 12.77 35.08 30.89
CA ILE A 469 12.85 35.23 29.45
C ILE A 469 12.62 33.83 28.87
N SER A 470 11.43 33.61 28.31
CA SER A 470 11.14 32.40 27.56
C SER A 470 12.13 32.30 26.39
N MET A 471 12.97 31.27 26.41
CA MET A 471 13.85 31.00 25.27
C MET A 471 12.99 30.54 24.10
N LEU A 472 13.16 31.19 22.95
CA LEU A 472 12.51 30.75 21.73
C LEU A 472 13.14 29.44 21.26
N LYS A 473 12.27 28.55 20.76
CA LYS A 473 12.67 27.34 20.05
C LYS A 473 13.16 27.71 18.65
N GLU A 474 14.06 26.90 18.11
CA GLU A 474 14.47 27.02 16.71
C GLU A 474 13.26 26.89 15.78
N CYS A 475 13.23 27.73 14.74
CA CYS A 475 12.24 27.64 13.67
C CYS A 475 12.46 26.34 12.89
N ARG A 476 11.36 25.75 12.44
CA ARG A 476 11.36 24.59 11.54
C ARG A 476 10.58 24.99 10.30
N THR A 477 11.10 24.62 9.14
CA THR A 477 10.36 24.78 7.89
C THR A 477 9.45 23.59 7.70
N SER A 478 8.43 23.78 6.87
CA SER A 478 7.84 22.67 6.13
C SER A 478 8.90 21.89 5.32
N GLY A 479 8.54 20.69 4.88
CA GLY A 479 9.40 19.88 4.01
C GLY A 479 9.71 20.56 2.67
N ARG A 480 10.51 19.95 1.80
CA ARG A 480 10.81 20.48 0.46
C ARG A 480 9.52 20.60 -0.35
N LEU A 481 9.08 21.83 -0.62
CA LEU A 481 7.92 22.13 -1.44
C LEU A 481 8.39 22.42 -2.86
N ALA A 482 7.87 21.69 -3.84
CA ALA A 482 8.20 21.85 -5.24
C ALA A 482 6.94 21.91 -6.12
N LYS A 483 7.02 22.66 -7.22
CA LYS A 483 6.06 22.67 -8.32
C LYS A 483 6.63 21.81 -9.44
N HIS A 484 5.86 20.83 -9.89
CA HIS A 484 6.17 19.98 -11.03
C HIS A 484 5.28 20.42 -12.19
N THR A 485 5.87 20.71 -13.34
CA THR A 485 5.14 21.17 -14.54
C THR A 485 5.49 20.26 -15.71
N ALA A 486 4.49 19.58 -16.26
CA ALA A 486 4.60 18.84 -17.51
C ALA A 486 4.25 19.77 -18.68
N GLY A 487 5.22 19.98 -19.56
CA GLY A 487 5.09 20.78 -20.77
C GLY A 487 5.34 19.96 -22.03
N LEU A 488 4.56 20.23 -23.07
CA LEU A 488 4.75 19.69 -24.42
C LEU A 488 4.71 20.87 -25.39
N ASP A 489 5.79 21.11 -26.14
CA ASP A 489 5.88 22.19 -27.13
C ASP A 489 5.37 23.56 -26.63
N GLN A 490 5.82 23.96 -25.42
CA GLN A 490 5.43 25.19 -24.70
C GLN A 490 4.01 25.20 -24.10
N GLN A 491 3.17 24.20 -24.41
CA GLN A 491 1.88 24.03 -23.75
C GLN A 491 2.05 23.32 -22.41
N THR A 492 1.49 23.90 -21.35
CA THR A 492 1.43 23.23 -20.04
C THR A 492 0.29 22.22 -20.03
N LEU A 493 0.62 20.94 -19.86
CA LEU A 493 -0.35 19.85 -19.80
C LEU A 493 -0.86 19.63 -18.38
N ALA A 494 0.05 19.62 -17.40
CA ALA A 494 -0.29 19.43 -16.01
C ALA A 494 0.65 20.15 -15.05
N VAL A 495 0.10 20.52 -13.89
CA VAL A 495 0.85 21.13 -12.78
C VAL A 495 0.48 20.42 -11.49
N ALA A 496 1.47 19.91 -10.78
CA ALA A 496 1.28 19.35 -9.45
C ALA A 496 2.22 20.00 -8.43
N TYR A 497 1.73 20.16 -7.21
CA TYR A 497 2.53 20.64 -6.09
C TYR A 497 2.90 19.44 -5.23
N LYS A 498 4.16 19.34 -4.81
CA LYS A 498 4.65 18.24 -3.99
C LYS A 498 5.37 18.73 -2.75
N VAL A 499 5.12 18.10 -1.60
CA VAL A 499 5.90 18.28 -0.36
C VAL A 499 6.56 16.96 -0.01
N GLU A 500 7.90 16.94 -0.03
CA GLU A 500 8.70 15.71 0.17
C GLU A 500 8.21 14.57 -0.75
N GLY A 501 8.07 14.87 -2.05
CA GLY A 501 7.59 13.93 -3.06
C GLY A 501 6.08 13.67 -3.08
N ARG A 502 5.31 14.13 -2.09
CA ARG A 502 3.87 13.87 -2.01
C ARG A 502 3.04 14.96 -2.67
N LYS A 503 2.17 14.58 -3.59
CA LYS A 503 1.20 15.48 -4.23
C LYS A 503 0.28 16.14 -3.19
N ILE A 504 0.13 17.46 -3.26
CA ILE A 504 -0.75 18.29 -2.44
C ILE A 504 -1.52 19.27 -3.33
N THR A 505 -2.56 19.90 -2.78
CA THR A 505 -3.32 20.90 -3.55
C THR A 505 -2.57 22.23 -3.63
N LEU A 506 -2.89 23.05 -4.64
CA LEU A 506 -2.40 24.43 -4.74
C LEU A 506 -2.68 25.24 -3.47
N SER A 507 -3.89 25.09 -2.91
CA SER A 507 -4.30 25.76 -1.67
C SER A 507 -3.42 25.36 -0.49
N ASP A 508 -3.08 24.07 -0.38
CA ASP A 508 -2.18 23.58 0.67
C ASP A 508 -0.77 24.14 0.47
N ALA A 509 -0.24 24.15 -0.75
CA ALA A 509 1.07 24.70 -1.06
C ALA A 509 1.20 26.18 -0.64
N VAL A 510 0.20 27.00 -1.03
CA VAL A 510 0.13 28.42 -0.65
C VAL A 510 -0.01 28.59 0.86
N SER A 511 -0.80 27.75 1.52
CA SER A 511 -1.01 27.79 2.96
C SER A 511 0.25 27.42 3.75
N ILE A 512 0.99 26.41 3.29
CA ILE A 512 2.26 25.97 3.86
C ILE A 512 3.30 27.09 3.76
N MET A 513 3.47 27.71 2.58
CA MET A 513 4.37 28.85 2.41
C MET A 513 3.98 30.01 3.33
N ALA A 514 2.69 30.35 3.41
CA ALA A 514 2.19 31.41 4.28
C ALA A 514 2.40 31.11 5.78
N GLN A 515 2.38 29.84 6.18
CA GLN A 515 2.67 29.43 7.56
C GLN A 515 4.16 29.60 7.85
N ASP A 516 5.04 29.06 7.00
CA ASP A 516 6.49 29.15 7.17
C ASP A 516 6.94 30.61 7.26
N ASP A 517 6.43 31.48 6.37
CA ASP A 517 6.77 32.90 6.34
C ASP A 517 6.28 33.63 7.60
N ARG A 518 5.08 33.32 8.09
CA ARG A 518 4.55 33.88 9.35
C ARG A 518 5.35 33.44 10.57
N GLU A 519 5.77 32.18 10.64
CA GLU A 519 6.57 31.66 11.75
C GLU A 519 7.94 32.34 11.81
N VAL A 520 8.61 32.49 10.66
CA VAL A 520 9.90 33.20 10.58
C VAL A 520 9.74 34.67 10.92
N GLN A 521 8.74 35.35 10.33
CA GLN A 521 8.52 36.77 10.58
C GLN A 521 8.16 37.06 12.04
N GLY A 522 7.39 36.17 12.67
CA GLY A 522 7.06 36.27 14.10
C GLY A 522 8.32 36.27 14.98
N VAL A 523 9.30 35.43 14.65
CA VAL A 523 10.59 35.40 15.36
C VAL A 523 11.43 36.65 15.08
N VAL A 524 11.46 37.12 13.83
CA VAL A 524 12.16 38.37 13.47
C VAL A 524 11.60 39.56 14.25
N ASN A 525 10.26 39.72 14.26
CA ASN A 525 9.59 40.82 14.97
C ASN A 525 9.86 40.75 16.47
N TYR A 526 9.76 39.56 17.08
CA TYR A 526 10.06 39.35 18.49
C TYR A 526 11.48 39.83 18.86
N TYR A 527 12.49 39.51 18.05
CA TYR A 527 13.85 39.94 18.34
C TYR A 527 14.09 41.41 18.06
N ARG A 528 13.47 42.01 17.02
CA ARG A 528 13.56 43.46 16.77
C ARG A 528 13.02 44.27 17.95
N GLU A 529 11.82 43.93 18.45
CA GLU A 529 11.22 44.57 19.64
C GLU A 529 12.08 44.38 20.89
N ARG A 530 12.69 43.20 21.07
CA ARG A 530 13.58 42.95 22.20
C ARG A 530 14.90 43.74 22.12
N ILE A 531 15.47 43.88 20.93
CA ILE A 531 16.70 44.62 20.67
C ILE A 531 16.50 46.11 21.00
N SER A 532 15.36 46.69 20.62
CA SER A 532 15.04 48.09 20.95
C SER A 532 14.88 48.32 22.45
N ASP A 533 14.30 47.38 23.18
CA ASP A 533 13.84 47.63 24.55
C ASP A 533 14.88 47.31 25.65
N ASN A 534 15.75 46.31 25.46
CA ASN A 534 16.47 45.69 26.59
C ASN A 534 18.00 45.62 26.47
N PHE A 535 18.59 46.00 25.33
CA PHE A 535 20.00 45.71 25.04
C PHE A 535 20.96 46.90 25.14
N SER A 536 20.64 47.91 25.96
CA SER A 536 21.51 49.09 26.20
C SER A 536 22.90 48.77 26.78
N GLY A 537 23.16 47.52 27.22
CA GLY A 537 24.44 47.07 27.77
C GLY A 537 25.24 46.06 26.93
N VAL A 538 24.73 45.60 25.78
CA VAL A 538 25.46 44.64 24.92
C VAL A 538 26.37 45.39 23.93
N ARG A 539 27.54 44.81 23.62
CA ARG A 539 28.51 45.41 22.68
C ARG A 539 27.82 45.72 21.35
N ILE A 540 27.86 47.00 20.95
CA ILE A 540 27.21 47.56 19.76
C ILE A 540 27.49 46.73 18.49
N GLN A 541 28.72 46.23 18.32
CA GLN A 541 29.12 45.43 17.16
C GLN A 541 28.32 44.12 17.01
N ASN A 542 27.98 43.45 18.11
CA ASN A 542 27.19 42.20 18.04
C ASN A 542 25.73 42.50 17.70
N LEU A 543 25.21 43.65 18.12
CA LEU A 543 23.83 44.08 17.82
C LEU A 543 23.70 44.43 16.33
N GLN A 544 24.67 45.17 15.79
CA GLN A 544 24.70 45.49 14.35
C GLN A 544 24.72 44.24 13.48
N HIS A 545 25.55 43.24 13.82
CA HIS A 545 25.60 41.96 13.11
C HIS A 545 24.28 41.19 13.18
N VAL A 546 23.60 41.23 14.33
CA VAL A 546 22.28 40.60 14.50
C VAL A 546 21.22 41.35 13.68
N GLU A 547 21.21 42.67 13.69
CA GLU A 547 20.30 43.49 12.89
C GLU A 547 20.49 43.26 11.38
N GLU A 548 21.73 43.18 10.91
CA GLU A 548 22.05 42.87 9.51
C GLU A 548 21.49 41.50 9.11
N LYS A 549 21.71 40.47 9.93
CA LYS A 549 21.14 39.13 9.67
C LYS A 549 19.62 39.11 9.73
N LEU A 550 19.01 39.85 10.67
CA LEU A 550 17.55 39.97 10.73
C LEU A 550 16.98 40.72 9.52
N HIS A 551 17.74 41.63 8.92
CA HIS A 551 17.37 42.28 7.67
C HIS A 551 17.49 41.34 6.47
N GLU A 552 18.56 40.54 6.39
CA GLU A 552 18.72 39.51 5.36
C GLU A 552 17.59 38.46 5.41
N VAL A 553 17.20 38.01 6.61
CA VAL A 553 16.05 37.12 6.80
C VAL A 553 14.76 37.75 6.28
N ASP A 554 14.53 39.04 6.54
CA ASP A 554 13.34 39.78 6.07
C ASP A 554 13.29 39.83 4.52
N GLN A 555 14.44 40.08 3.87
CA GLN A 555 14.53 40.06 2.41
C GLN A 555 14.20 38.67 1.83
N LYS A 556 14.65 37.59 2.50
CA LYS A 556 14.33 36.21 2.10
C LYS A 556 12.85 35.88 2.28
N VAL A 557 12.23 36.29 3.39
CA VAL A 557 10.78 36.14 3.61
C VAL A 557 9.98 36.92 2.58
N GLN A 558 10.37 38.16 2.25
CA GLN A 558 9.73 38.92 1.17
C GLN A 558 9.87 38.25 -0.20
N SER A 559 11.00 37.60 -0.47
CA SER A 559 11.18 36.82 -1.70
C SER A 559 10.27 35.59 -1.75
N SER A 560 10.10 34.88 -0.62
CA SER A 560 9.14 33.77 -0.51
C SER A 560 7.71 34.24 -0.74
N GLU A 561 7.33 35.37 -0.14
CA GLU A 561 5.99 35.94 -0.27
C GLU A 561 5.66 36.32 -1.72
N ARG A 562 6.63 36.85 -2.48
CA ARG A 562 6.47 37.10 -3.92
C ARG A 562 6.26 35.81 -4.70
N MET A 563 7.03 34.76 -4.40
CA MET A 563 6.87 33.44 -5.03
C MET A 563 5.49 32.86 -4.72
N ARG A 564 5.02 32.97 -3.47
CA ARG A 564 3.68 32.56 -3.04
C ARG A 564 2.58 33.27 -3.83
N GLN A 565 2.70 34.59 -4.00
CA GLN A 565 1.74 35.39 -4.78
C GLN A 565 1.76 35.02 -6.27
N GLN A 566 2.92 34.71 -6.83
CA GLN A 566 3.06 34.23 -8.21
C GLN A 566 2.34 32.89 -8.40
N ILE A 567 2.56 31.92 -7.50
CA ILE A 567 1.93 30.60 -7.55
C ILE A 567 0.41 30.70 -7.39
N GLN A 568 -0.07 31.61 -6.55
CA GLN A 568 -1.51 31.84 -6.37
C GLN A 568 -2.21 32.32 -7.66
N GLN A 569 -1.46 32.89 -8.59
CA GLN A 569 -1.95 33.34 -9.90
C GLN A 569 -1.75 32.29 -11.00
N ASP A 570 -1.17 31.12 -10.69
CA ASP A 570 -1.00 30.06 -11.67
C ASP A 570 -2.37 29.60 -12.20
N PRO A 571 -2.50 29.36 -13.52
CA PRO A 571 -3.74 28.85 -14.08
C PRO A 571 -4.07 27.47 -13.49
N THR A 572 -5.36 27.21 -13.29
CA THR A 572 -5.86 25.89 -12.91
C THR A 572 -5.63 24.92 -14.07
N ALA A 573 -4.49 24.24 -14.05
CA ALA A 573 -4.19 23.11 -14.93
C ALA A 573 -4.62 21.79 -14.26
N SER A 574 -4.76 20.74 -15.07
CA SER A 574 -4.90 19.37 -14.56
C SER A 574 -3.71 19.04 -13.68
N ASP A 575 -3.93 18.20 -12.67
CA ASP A 575 -2.87 17.68 -11.81
C ASP A 575 -2.28 16.36 -12.32
N GLU A 576 -2.81 15.83 -13.43
CA GLU A 576 -2.34 14.63 -14.13
C GLU A 576 -2.18 14.94 -15.63
N PRO A 577 -1.02 14.64 -16.27
CA PRO A 577 -0.77 14.95 -17.68
C PRO A 577 -1.49 14.00 -18.65
N ILE A 578 -1.85 12.79 -18.20
CA ILE A 578 -2.55 11.77 -18.99
C ILE A 578 -4.03 11.79 -18.59
N ALA A 579 -4.91 12.12 -19.54
CA ALA A 579 -6.36 12.15 -19.33
C ALA A 579 -6.98 10.74 -19.41
N SER A 580 -6.50 9.88 -20.31
CA SER A 580 -6.94 8.49 -20.39
C SER A 580 -5.92 7.60 -21.11
N VAL A 581 -5.97 6.29 -20.86
CA VAL A 581 -5.17 5.30 -21.58
C VAL A 581 -6.06 4.59 -22.59
N ILE A 582 -5.71 4.66 -23.87
CA ILE A 582 -6.37 3.89 -24.93
C ILE A 582 -5.70 2.52 -24.96
N GLN A 583 -6.37 1.56 -24.34
CA GLN A 583 -5.95 0.17 -24.43
C GLN A 583 -6.05 -0.26 -25.90
N GLN A 584 -4.91 -0.56 -26.52
CA GLN A 584 -4.93 -1.24 -27.80
C GLN A 584 -5.63 -2.58 -27.58
N ILE A 585 -6.64 -2.86 -28.41
CA ILE A 585 -7.51 -4.05 -28.33
C ILE A 585 -6.74 -5.39 -28.53
N GLY A 586 -5.40 -5.35 -28.63
CA GLY A 586 -4.51 -6.50 -28.68
C GLY A 586 -3.53 -6.66 -27.51
N SER A 587 -3.38 -5.69 -26.60
CA SER A 587 -2.49 -5.85 -25.44
C SER A 587 -3.27 -6.44 -24.26
N THR A 588 -2.83 -7.62 -23.82
CA THR A 588 -3.45 -8.53 -22.85
C THR A 588 -3.68 -7.99 -21.44
N PHE A 589 -3.40 -6.71 -21.16
CA PHE A 589 -3.17 -6.26 -19.79
C PHE A 589 -4.40 -5.75 -19.06
N LEU A 590 -5.49 -5.35 -19.74
CA LEU A 590 -6.65 -4.75 -19.03
C LEU A 590 -8.03 -5.05 -19.64
N VAL A 591 -8.16 -6.00 -20.56
CA VAL A 591 -9.48 -6.53 -20.94
C VAL A 591 -10.04 -7.25 -19.71
N PRO A 592 -11.28 -6.95 -19.23
CA PRO A 592 -11.88 -7.71 -18.15
C PRO A 592 -11.84 -9.18 -18.54
N SER A 593 -11.08 -9.96 -17.77
CA SER A 593 -10.87 -11.39 -18.02
C SER A 593 -12.24 -12.05 -18.13
N VAL A 594 -12.57 -12.52 -19.33
CA VAL A 594 -13.82 -13.25 -19.57
C VAL A 594 -13.78 -14.47 -18.66
N TRP A 595 -14.79 -14.59 -17.79
CA TRP A 595 -14.85 -15.66 -16.80
C TRP A 595 -16.14 -16.47 -16.95
N TYR A 596 -15.99 -17.74 -17.29
CA TYR A 596 -17.09 -18.70 -17.37
C TYR A 596 -17.21 -19.48 -16.06
N GLU A 597 -18.42 -19.54 -15.51
CA GLU A 597 -18.70 -20.33 -14.30
C GLU A 597 -18.53 -21.81 -14.60
N TYR A 598 -17.86 -22.52 -13.68
CA TYR A 598 -17.71 -23.97 -13.74
C TYR A 598 -17.73 -24.56 -12.33
N LYS A 599 -18.01 -25.86 -12.23
CA LYS A 599 -17.80 -26.67 -11.03
C LYS A 599 -16.98 -27.89 -11.40
N ALA A 600 -15.98 -28.19 -10.61
CA ALA A 600 -15.11 -29.33 -10.79
C ALA A 600 -15.18 -30.19 -9.53
N SER A 601 -15.25 -31.51 -9.67
CA SER A 601 -15.17 -32.44 -8.53
C SER A 601 -14.38 -33.68 -8.90
N SER A 602 -13.49 -34.13 -8.02
CA SER A 602 -12.69 -35.34 -8.27
C SER A 602 -13.49 -36.60 -7.94
N LYS A 603 -13.54 -37.55 -8.86
CA LYS A 603 -14.10 -38.90 -8.62
C LYS A 603 -12.97 -39.94 -8.75
N GLY A 604 -12.11 -40.00 -7.74
CA GLY A 604 -10.91 -40.85 -7.74
C GLY A 604 -9.64 -40.09 -8.13
N ALA A 605 -8.57 -40.83 -8.44
CA ALA A 605 -7.23 -40.26 -8.68
C ALA A 605 -7.03 -39.72 -10.11
N THR A 606 -7.80 -40.18 -11.10
CA THR A 606 -7.57 -39.90 -12.54
C THR A 606 -8.77 -39.30 -13.25
N ARG A 607 -9.90 -39.08 -12.56
CA ARG A 607 -11.16 -38.64 -13.18
C ARG A 607 -11.69 -37.36 -12.54
N LEU A 608 -11.99 -36.38 -13.40
CA LEU A 608 -12.47 -35.07 -13.01
C LEU A 608 -13.86 -34.84 -13.61
N ASP A 609 -14.86 -34.68 -12.75
CA ASP A 609 -16.25 -34.41 -13.14
C ASP A 609 -16.42 -32.89 -13.26
N PHE A 610 -16.66 -32.40 -14.48
CA PHE A 610 -16.79 -30.97 -14.80
C PHE A 610 -18.25 -30.63 -15.15
N LYS A 611 -18.76 -29.58 -14.52
CA LYS A 611 -20.01 -28.91 -14.91
C LYS A 611 -19.67 -27.52 -15.40
N ALA A 612 -19.76 -27.33 -16.71
CA ALA A 612 -19.38 -26.11 -17.40
C ALA A 612 -20.24 -25.94 -18.65
N ILE A 613 -20.10 -24.81 -19.34
CA ILE A 613 -20.73 -24.62 -20.65
C ILE A 613 -19.91 -25.44 -21.66
N THR A 614 -20.59 -26.35 -22.34
CA THR A 614 -20.00 -27.17 -23.41
C THR A 614 -20.58 -26.76 -24.75
N SER A 615 -19.76 -26.80 -25.79
CA SER A 615 -20.19 -26.65 -27.17
C SER A 615 -19.18 -27.30 -28.11
N VAL A 616 -19.53 -27.45 -29.38
CA VAL A 616 -18.64 -28.01 -30.41
C VAL A 616 -17.98 -26.88 -31.17
N VAL A 617 -16.67 -26.98 -31.40
CA VAL A 617 -15.93 -26.03 -32.23
C VAL A 617 -16.45 -26.11 -33.67
N SER A 618 -17.02 -25.01 -34.16
CA SER A 618 -17.62 -24.94 -35.50
C SER A 618 -16.71 -24.30 -36.55
N THR A 619 -15.91 -23.31 -36.16
CA THR A 619 -14.93 -22.66 -37.04
C THR A 619 -13.68 -22.30 -36.25
N VAL A 620 -12.52 -22.49 -36.86
CA VAL A 620 -11.21 -22.09 -36.33
C VAL A 620 -10.53 -21.22 -37.38
N THR A 621 -9.97 -20.09 -36.98
CA THR A 621 -9.17 -19.24 -37.88
C THR A 621 -8.01 -18.61 -37.09
N TRP A 622 -6.78 -18.98 -37.44
CA TRP A 622 -5.59 -18.36 -36.86
C TRP A 622 -5.43 -16.94 -37.42
N ARG A 623 -5.45 -15.93 -36.54
CA ARG A 623 -5.28 -14.51 -36.88
C ARG A 623 -3.81 -14.08 -36.78
N SER A 624 -3.08 -14.69 -35.86
CA SER A 624 -1.64 -14.56 -35.69
C SER A 624 -1.06 -15.89 -35.21
N ASP A 625 0.22 -15.91 -34.88
CA ASP A 625 0.92 -17.00 -34.18
C ASP A 625 0.45 -17.26 -32.75
N SER A 626 -0.26 -16.30 -32.16
CA SER A 626 -0.66 -16.26 -30.76
C SER A 626 -2.17 -16.08 -30.55
N VAL A 627 -2.93 -15.82 -31.61
CA VAL A 627 -4.37 -15.52 -31.55
C VAL A 627 -5.15 -16.39 -32.51
N ILE A 628 -6.12 -17.12 -31.96
CA ILE A 628 -7.02 -18.03 -32.63
C ILE A 628 -8.44 -17.48 -32.50
N GLU A 629 -9.13 -17.27 -33.61
CA GLU A 629 -10.57 -17.00 -33.64
C GLU A 629 -11.34 -18.32 -33.72
N ILE A 630 -12.21 -18.56 -32.74
CA ILE A 630 -12.98 -19.79 -32.56
C ILE A 630 -14.46 -19.43 -32.49
N SER A 631 -15.30 -20.09 -33.29
CA SER A 631 -16.76 -20.01 -33.14
C SER A 631 -17.29 -21.33 -32.64
N LEU A 632 -18.21 -21.29 -31.67
CA LEU A 632 -18.83 -22.47 -31.08
C LEU A 632 -20.22 -22.70 -31.66
N GLN A 633 -20.61 -23.97 -31.84
CA GLN A 633 -21.91 -24.34 -32.37
C GLN A 633 -23.04 -23.84 -31.44
N ASN A 634 -24.13 -23.34 -32.04
CA ASN A 634 -25.27 -22.77 -31.32
C ASN A 634 -24.95 -21.54 -30.47
N GLN A 635 -23.79 -20.91 -30.66
CA GLN A 635 -23.44 -19.65 -30.04
C GLN A 635 -23.10 -18.63 -31.13
N ASP A 636 -23.79 -17.49 -31.12
CA ASP A 636 -23.52 -16.41 -32.07
C ASP A 636 -22.26 -15.61 -31.70
N VAL A 637 -21.42 -16.13 -30.80
CA VAL A 637 -20.30 -15.40 -30.17
C VAL A 637 -18.98 -15.90 -30.75
N LYS A 638 -18.07 -14.98 -31.04
CA LYS A 638 -16.70 -15.30 -31.46
C LYS A 638 -15.75 -15.22 -30.27
N TYR A 639 -14.94 -16.24 -30.13
CA TYR A 639 -13.94 -16.36 -29.09
C TYR A 639 -12.57 -16.09 -29.68
N PHE A 640 -11.79 -15.22 -29.05
CA PHE A 640 -10.37 -15.08 -29.34
C PHE A 640 -9.60 -15.74 -28.22
N ALA A 641 -8.82 -16.75 -28.57
CA ALA A 641 -8.06 -17.54 -27.62
C ALA A 641 -6.58 -17.59 -28.03
N SER A 642 -5.71 -17.81 -27.06
CA SER A 642 -4.27 -17.92 -27.24
C SER A 642 -3.78 -19.27 -26.72
N PRO A 643 -2.87 -19.95 -27.45
CA PRO A 643 -2.21 -21.12 -26.93
C PRO A 643 -1.31 -20.71 -25.76
N LEU A 644 -1.09 -21.63 -24.82
CA LEU A 644 -0.28 -21.36 -23.63
C LEU A 644 1.22 -21.41 -23.90
N GLU A 645 1.59 -22.09 -24.97
CA GLU A 645 2.96 -22.17 -25.47
C GLU A 645 2.96 -21.77 -26.94
N HIS A 646 4.12 -21.35 -27.45
CA HIS A 646 4.25 -21.02 -28.87
C HIS A 646 4.02 -22.28 -29.71
N VAL A 647 3.20 -22.15 -30.76
CA VAL A 647 2.84 -23.27 -31.64
C VAL A 647 3.38 -23.00 -33.04
N ASP A 648 4.26 -23.89 -33.48
CA ASP A 648 4.75 -23.89 -34.86
C ASP A 648 3.60 -24.03 -35.85
N GLU A 649 3.70 -23.34 -37.00
CA GLU A 649 2.62 -23.30 -38.00
C GLU A 649 2.18 -24.70 -38.46
N ALA A 650 3.10 -25.66 -38.51
CA ALA A 650 2.83 -27.05 -38.88
C ALA A 650 2.00 -27.85 -37.85
N LEU A 651 1.93 -27.38 -36.60
CA LEU A 651 1.22 -28.04 -35.49
C LEU A 651 -0.08 -27.33 -35.11
N ARG A 652 -0.45 -26.25 -35.81
CA ARG A 652 -1.64 -25.45 -35.51
C ARG A 652 -2.94 -26.24 -35.62
N ASP A 653 -3.01 -27.14 -36.59
CA ASP A 653 -4.17 -28.01 -36.79
C ASP A 653 -4.28 -29.11 -35.72
N ASP A 654 -3.23 -29.34 -34.93
CA ASP A 654 -3.26 -30.29 -33.80
C ASP A 654 -3.69 -29.62 -32.49
N GLN A 655 -3.66 -28.29 -32.42
CA GLN A 655 -4.03 -27.56 -31.20
C GLN A 655 -5.55 -27.44 -31.03
N VAL A 656 -6.27 -27.23 -32.12
CA VAL A 656 -7.72 -27.04 -32.12
C VAL A 656 -8.28 -27.36 -33.51
N ARG A 657 -9.31 -28.19 -33.55
CA ARG A 657 -9.95 -28.65 -34.78
C ARG A 657 -11.45 -28.35 -34.76
N THR A 658 -12.01 -28.16 -35.94
CA THR A 658 -13.47 -28.16 -36.10
C THR A 658 -13.99 -29.56 -35.74
N GLY A 659 -14.95 -29.61 -34.82
CA GLY A 659 -15.49 -30.86 -34.28
C GLY A 659 -15.06 -31.15 -32.84
N ASP A 660 -14.02 -30.49 -32.32
CA ASP A 660 -13.60 -30.64 -30.92
C ASP A 660 -14.71 -30.18 -29.97
N VAL A 661 -14.82 -30.83 -28.81
CA VAL A 661 -15.70 -30.39 -27.73
C VAL A 661 -14.97 -29.33 -26.91
N ALA A 662 -15.47 -28.09 -26.98
CA ALA A 662 -15.00 -26.98 -26.18
C ALA A 662 -15.77 -26.90 -24.86
N VAL A 663 -15.05 -26.95 -23.75
CA VAL A 663 -15.56 -26.77 -22.38
C VAL A 663 -15.05 -25.44 -21.85
N LEU A 664 -15.95 -24.47 -21.62
CA LEU A 664 -15.61 -23.14 -21.14
C LEU A 664 -15.52 -23.14 -19.61
N ALA A 665 -14.34 -22.96 -19.05
CA ALA A 665 -14.08 -23.02 -17.61
C ALA A 665 -13.13 -21.90 -17.15
N GLY A 666 -13.66 -20.93 -16.40
CA GLY A 666 -12.92 -19.75 -15.97
C GLY A 666 -12.51 -18.91 -17.18
N GLN A 667 -11.22 -18.62 -17.31
CA GLN A 667 -10.63 -17.92 -18.46
C GLN A 667 -10.14 -18.86 -19.58
N TYR A 668 -10.44 -20.16 -19.48
CA TYR A 668 -9.90 -21.17 -20.39
C TYR A 668 -11.00 -21.84 -21.21
N MET A 669 -10.63 -22.21 -22.43
CA MET A 669 -11.38 -23.10 -23.32
C MET A 669 -10.64 -24.42 -23.36
N ILE A 670 -11.17 -25.43 -22.66
CA ILE A 670 -10.63 -26.80 -22.67
C ILE A 670 -11.15 -27.50 -23.91
N LEU A 671 -10.27 -28.10 -24.68
CA LEU A 671 -10.60 -28.86 -25.88
C LEU A 671 -10.52 -30.35 -25.54
N ALA A 672 -11.52 -31.10 -25.96
CA ALA A 672 -11.62 -32.51 -25.72
C ALA A 672 -12.25 -33.25 -26.89
N GLU A 673 -11.91 -34.53 -27.01
CA GLU A 673 -12.51 -35.47 -27.96
C GLU A 673 -13.43 -36.45 -27.22
N GLU A 674 -14.44 -37.00 -27.90
CA GLU A 674 -15.30 -38.04 -27.32
C GLU A 674 -14.50 -39.34 -27.14
N GLY A 675 -14.49 -39.89 -25.93
CA GLY A 675 -13.78 -41.11 -25.59
C GLY A 675 -14.49 -42.37 -26.09
N GLU A 676 -13.73 -43.42 -26.41
CA GLU A 676 -14.27 -44.67 -26.97
C GLU A 676 -15.02 -45.53 -25.94
N GLU A 677 -14.73 -45.38 -24.63
CA GLU A 677 -15.17 -46.34 -23.61
C GLU A 677 -16.56 -46.06 -23.01
N ALA A 678 -17.04 -44.82 -23.03
CA ALA A 678 -18.34 -44.46 -22.46
C ALA A 678 -18.96 -43.23 -23.13
N GLU A 679 -20.28 -43.25 -23.32
CA GLU A 679 -21.09 -42.28 -24.08
C GLU A 679 -21.07 -40.82 -23.55
N ASP A 680 -20.34 -40.54 -22.46
CA ASP A 680 -20.23 -39.22 -21.81
C ASP A 680 -18.80 -38.83 -21.39
N ASP A 681 -17.81 -39.70 -21.68
CA ASP A 681 -16.44 -39.46 -21.27
C ASP A 681 -15.70 -38.66 -22.36
N LEU A 682 -15.14 -37.51 -21.98
CA LEU A 682 -14.35 -36.64 -22.84
C LEU A 682 -12.86 -36.82 -22.51
N ILE A 683 -12.02 -37.00 -23.52
CA ILE A 683 -10.57 -37.05 -23.39
C ILE A 683 -10.03 -35.65 -23.66
N LEU A 684 -9.43 -35.03 -22.64
CA LEU A 684 -8.81 -33.70 -22.80
C LEU A 684 -7.65 -33.79 -23.78
N THR A 685 -7.71 -33.00 -24.86
CA THR A 685 -6.65 -32.93 -25.88
C THR A 685 -5.79 -31.70 -25.69
N ASN A 686 -6.39 -30.56 -25.36
CA ASN A 686 -5.68 -29.29 -25.21
C ASN A 686 -6.48 -28.28 -24.36
N TYR A 687 -5.91 -27.11 -24.09
CA TYR A 687 -6.63 -25.99 -23.48
C TYR A 687 -6.02 -24.64 -23.89
N LEU A 688 -6.87 -23.67 -24.18
CA LEU A 688 -6.50 -22.35 -24.68
C LEU A 688 -6.95 -21.26 -23.69
N LYS A 689 -6.21 -20.16 -23.59
CA LYS A 689 -6.60 -19.01 -22.77
C LYS A 689 -7.45 -18.05 -23.61
N ILE A 690 -8.68 -17.79 -23.17
CA ILE A 690 -9.59 -16.84 -23.83
C ILE A 690 -9.09 -15.42 -23.54
N THR A 691 -8.69 -14.69 -24.57
CA THR A 691 -8.18 -13.32 -24.47
C THR A 691 -9.28 -12.29 -24.71
N ASN A 692 -10.26 -12.60 -25.57
CA ASN A 692 -11.36 -11.71 -25.88
C ASN A 692 -12.60 -12.48 -26.37
N VAL A 693 -13.77 -11.87 -26.26
CA VAL A 693 -15.05 -12.40 -26.74
C VAL A 693 -15.80 -11.29 -27.47
N GLU A 694 -16.08 -11.50 -28.75
CA GLU A 694 -16.81 -10.55 -29.60
C GLU A 694 -18.25 -11.04 -29.81
N GLU A 695 -19.18 -10.29 -29.25
CA GLU A 695 -20.61 -10.46 -29.56
C GLU A 695 -20.93 -9.72 -30.87
N PRO A 696 -21.66 -10.35 -31.80
CA PRO A 696 -22.04 -9.70 -33.04
C PRO A 696 -22.90 -8.47 -32.71
N PRO A 697 -22.71 -7.35 -33.43
CA PRO A 697 -23.47 -6.13 -33.17
C PRO A 697 -24.96 -6.43 -33.31
N ARG A 698 -25.67 -6.46 -32.19
CA ARG A 698 -27.13 -6.62 -32.20
C ARG A 698 -27.73 -5.41 -32.91
N SER A 699 -28.27 -5.63 -34.09
CA SER A 699 -28.97 -4.60 -34.86
C SER A 699 -30.05 -3.96 -33.98
N GLN A 700 -29.87 -2.68 -33.63
CA GLN A 700 -30.85 -1.91 -32.85
C GLN A 700 -32.17 -1.67 -33.61
N ARG A 701 -32.25 -2.06 -34.89
CA ARG A 701 -33.42 -1.89 -35.74
C ARG A 701 -34.54 -2.86 -35.32
N GLY A 702 -35.31 -2.47 -34.30
CA GLY A 702 -36.48 -3.21 -33.82
C GLY A 702 -36.63 -3.29 -32.29
N ALA A 703 -35.63 -2.85 -31.52
CA ALA A 703 -35.65 -2.89 -30.06
C ALA A 703 -36.86 -2.12 -29.45
N ASN A 704 -37.30 -1.05 -30.12
CA ASN A 704 -38.46 -0.25 -29.70
C ASN A 704 -39.82 -0.94 -29.89
N ARG A 705 -39.91 -2.09 -30.57
CA ARG A 705 -41.18 -2.83 -30.75
C ARG A 705 -41.42 -3.91 -29.70
N ARG A 706 -40.45 -4.21 -28.83
CA ARG A 706 -40.56 -5.23 -27.76
C ARG A 706 -40.52 -4.65 -26.34
N GLY A 707 -40.88 -3.39 -26.18
CA GLY A 707 -41.08 -2.78 -24.86
C GLY A 707 -42.23 -3.49 -24.12
N GLY A 708 -41.89 -4.37 -23.18
CA GLY A 708 -42.88 -4.96 -22.28
C GLY A 708 -42.48 -6.22 -21.50
N ARG A 709 -41.40 -6.94 -21.84
CA ARG A 709 -40.94 -8.09 -21.02
C ARG A 709 -39.42 -8.19 -20.95
N GLY A 710 -38.94 -8.34 -19.71
CA GLY A 710 -37.56 -8.29 -19.24
C GLY A 710 -36.46 -8.81 -20.17
N ASN A 711 -35.40 -8.01 -20.26
CA ASN A 711 -34.24 -8.17 -21.13
C ASN A 711 -33.10 -8.96 -20.44
N ASN A 712 -33.40 -10.13 -19.86
CA ASN A 712 -32.41 -11.01 -19.21
C ASN A 712 -32.29 -12.42 -19.83
N ARG A 713 -32.85 -12.67 -21.02
CA ARG A 713 -32.71 -13.97 -21.72
C ARG A 713 -31.53 -13.99 -22.71
N GLY A 714 -30.35 -13.62 -22.23
CA GLY A 714 -29.14 -13.55 -23.07
C GLY A 714 -28.33 -14.84 -23.15
N VAL A 715 -28.46 -15.76 -22.19
CA VAL A 715 -27.64 -17.00 -22.11
C VAL A 715 -28.49 -18.26 -21.80
N GLU A 716 -29.82 -18.17 -21.79
CA GLU A 716 -30.71 -19.31 -21.43
C GLU A 716 -30.75 -20.44 -22.48
N ASN A 717 -30.13 -20.30 -23.65
CA ASN A 717 -30.12 -21.35 -24.68
C ASN A 717 -28.83 -22.18 -24.72
N ALA A 718 -27.82 -21.87 -23.89
CA ALA A 718 -26.67 -22.76 -23.71
C ALA A 718 -27.03 -23.79 -22.64
N THR A 719 -27.23 -25.05 -23.04
CA THR A 719 -27.46 -26.15 -22.10
C THR A 719 -26.20 -26.35 -21.26
N THR A 720 -26.27 -26.04 -19.97
CA THR A 720 -25.23 -26.45 -19.01
C THR A 720 -25.35 -27.96 -18.83
N GLU A 721 -24.60 -28.73 -19.61
CA GLU A 721 -24.53 -30.18 -19.48
C GLU A 721 -23.41 -30.56 -18.50
N SER A 722 -23.68 -31.59 -17.69
CA SER A 722 -22.66 -32.21 -16.85
C SER A 722 -21.99 -33.30 -17.69
N ARG A 723 -20.74 -33.11 -18.10
CA ARG A 723 -19.96 -34.12 -18.83
C ARG A 723 -18.70 -34.48 -18.06
N ARG A 724 -18.24 -35.72 -18.22
CA ARG A 724 -17.08 -36.23 -17.48
C ARG A 724 -15.83 -36.00 -18.31
N ILE A 725 -14.77 -35.48 -17.71
CA ILE A 725 -13.48 -35.31 -18.39
C ILE A 725 -12.48 -36.29 -17.78
N ILE A 726 -11.93 -37.15 -18.62
CA ILE A 726 -10.81 -38.02 -18.29
C ILE A 726 -9.53 -37.25 -18.57
N LEU A 727 -8.70 -37.09 -17.54
CA LEU A 727 -7.34 -36.59 -17.71
C LEU A 727 -6.48 -37.79 -18.14
N ALA A 728 -6.08 -37.80 -19.40
CA ALA A 728 -5.19 -38.82 -19.97
C ALA A 728 -3.75 -38.65 -19.49
#